data_AF-A0A1E3Q9S3-F1
#
_entry.id   AF-A0A1E3Q9S3-F1
#
_cell.length_a   1.000
_cell.length_b   1.000
_cell.length_c   1.000
_cell.angle_alpha   90.00
_cell.angle_beta   90.00
_cell.angle_gamma   90.00
#
_symmetry.space_group_name_H-M   'P 1'
#
loop_
_entity.id
_entity.type
_entity.pdbx_description
1 polymer ?
#
loop_
_entity_poly.entity_id
_entity_poly.type
_entity_poly.pdbx_seq_one_letter_code
_entity_poly.pdbx_strand_id
1 'polypeptide(L)'
;MPAKSPTPPTVSSGELRVPHRPQGPRRLTSSSLPPIFAVSPDKERLLLPPVLYQAILSYLPLNQYVTCAQVSRAFRQIVYEDAGWISRLRKMKVWDDAGAASFQSDEKKWTKARSIIMQDLASKTITPLNVLETVHSIPGYARHEFARVYKLLAPLYFDLTRPARVSQFEPQVFKIYRTPELQALVLRTLIQFSNALTDDDADEQRQRLYGITEIFENAAIRELETGLDAQDYEGRARRYAKVLTMLNGGNTAVQAFIQRSKLLLSTVTPGTSTCFLVDEKSGQIKVDLEPVKTFLRHLSDGILKEASIIGKVFSGKNDVIEKATLNIVERVIEDILGDYCLVLVDRSHEIDLDLYLQVVSGTYEALLQFAYSLLLEDPDTDDKALREALRQFHLSVHAIIDRIYEQHVDLYLQEELDRFRAKCDGEVSRFDRKAAQQEQEQETILRNKYREMAILQDISGAEKFDFLTSFKKVLFLPVVAIGSPVMHPSSSSSRASSSMKDDTSEKLSTQTSTTSKEPLPSTELAANAAILNSRLASIRNLFSLEVALDLIQAARESIERTALFALFEGQTGEEAKEQCQLIFTALLEFLGFHHIQNGFERALSHLTEYRPPTTTDGGGEGERPQQVEPLVTFLELVNVGDLIQQMVDVFYEKELISRKFLDRTDFLSPAVKEKRRFEQMLDEHVALGLNRGIDVLIEQVNYFLATYQRPNEFNVNNDTVTANLASHDSQFFDSRLGPTEAAIKVVNTVSSHTKLLNGNTDKTTLDVFLQEVGLRLYSSIGKHIKRQTIAVDGGAVLLISDLNYYYRFVETSLRQRPLLPYFAALREIAQLYLIDAKSAREIGIVMSDVVQKFAGIVTAEDVLEYVQRRADWILVKRDVEKAVYGLGLTDCLVM
;
A
#
# COMPACT_ATOMS: atom_id res chain seq x y z
N MET A 1 20.47 17.41 30.07
CA MET A 1 20.94 18.56 30.85
C MET A 1 20.16 19.81 30.46
N PRO A 2 19.90 20.74 31.38
CA PRO A 2 18.54 21.20 31.66
C PRO A 2 18.34 22.74 31.68
N ALA A 3 17.07 23.14 31.66
CA ALA A 3 16.40 24.18 32.44
C ALA A 3 17.09 25.54 32.73
N LYS A 4 16.35 26.65 32.53
CA LYS A 4 15.63 27.35 33.61
C LYS A 4 14.94 28.65 33.15
N SER A 5 13.66 28.76 33.51
CA SER A 5 12.92 30.00 33.78
C SER A 5 13.51 30.75 35.00
N PRO A 6 13.05 31.96 35.35
CA PRO A 6 12.00 32.00 36.38
C PRO A 6 11.02 33.20 36.33
N THR A 7 9.80 32.94 36.80
CA THR A 7 8.77 33.86 37.34
C THR A 7 8.97 34.01 38.88
N PRO A 8 7.99 34.45 39.71
CA PRO A 8 7.29 35.74 39.94
C PRO A 8 7.57 36.24 41.40
N PRO A 9 6.70 37.04 42.11
CA PRO A 9 5.51 36.52 42.84
C PRO A 9 4.27 37.48 42.87
N THR A 10 3.03 36.98 42.72
CA THR A 10 1.99 36.60 43.75
C THR A 10 1.47 37.76 44.62
N VAL A 11 0.14 37.95 44.78
CA VAL A 11 -0.74 37.31 45.80
C VAL A 11 -2.23 37.66 45.46
N SER A 12 -3.08 36.64 45.25
CA SER A 12 -4.31 36.24 46.00
C SER A 12 -5.55 37.16 45.91
N SER A 13 -6.82 36.74 45.98
CA SER A 13 -7.52 35.44 46.10
C SER A 13 -9.04 35.77 46.14
N GLY A 14 -9.91 34.83 45.75
CA GLY A 14 -11.29 34.78 46.28
C GLY A 14 -12.44 34.90 45.26
N GLU A 15 -13.22 33.82 45.15
CA GLU A 15 -14.45 33.69 44.38
C GLU A 15 -15.67 34.38 45.00
N LEU A 16 -16.73 34.46 44.18
CA LEU A 16 -18.19 34.43 44.45
C LEU A 16 -19.02 35.74 44.45
N ARG A 17 -20.07 35.64 43.62
CA ARG A 17 -21.48 36.10 43.77
C ARG A 17 -21.95 37.37 43.02
N VAL A 18 -23.09 37.19 42.35
CA VAL A 18 -23.92 38.13 41.59
C VAL A 18 -24.66 39.14 42.53
N PRO A 19 -25.46 40.11 42.02
CA PRO A 19 -25.16 41.54 41.88
C PRO A 19 -25.96 42.45 42.83
N HIS A 20 -25.58 43.73 42.94
CA HIS A 20 -26.52 44.82 43.27
C HIS A 20 -26.01 46.17 42.72
N ARG A 21 -26.87 46.85 41.96
CA ARG A 21 -26.89 48.33 41.76
C ARG A 21 -27.27 48.99 43.12
N PRO A 22 -27.14 50.32 43.41
CA PRO A 22 -27.13 51.44 42.44
C PRO A 22 -26.41 52.78 42.84
N GLN A 23 -26.56 53.76 41.94
CA GLN A 23 -26.60 55.23 42.09
C GLN A 23 -25.30 56.07 42.17
N GLY A 24 -25.20 56.98 41.19
CA GLY A 24 -25.26 58.43 41.48
C GLY A 24 -23.96 59.23 41.44
N PRO A 25 -24.02 60.57 41.19
CA PRO A 25 -23.18 61.25 40.19
C PRO A 25 -22.34 62.42 40.73
N ARG A 26 -21.36 62.92 39.93
CA ARG A 26 -21.06 64.37 39.64
C ARG A 26 -19.70 64.54 38.93
N ARG A 27 -19.72 65.12 37.70
CA ARG A 27 -19.20 66.45 37.26
C ARG A 27 -17.66 66.65 37.31
N LEU A 28 -17.02 66.74 36.13
CA LEU A 28 -16.49 67.96 35.44
C LEU A 28 -15.22 68.53 36.13
N THR A 29 -14.07 68.83 35.49
CA THR A 29 -13.82 69.68 34.31
C THR A 29 -12.37 69.57 33.76
N SER A 30 -12.25 69.69 32.43
CA SER A 30 -11.26 70.43 31.58
C SER A 30 -9.77 70.62 31.94
N SER A 31 -8.88 70.40 30.94
CA SER A 31 -8.09 71.48 30.28
C SER A 31 -7.16 70.98 29.15
N SER A 32 -6.94 71.85 28.14
CA SER A 32 -5.98 71.89 26.98
C SER A 32 -6.45 71.30 25.62
N LEU A 33 -7.06 72.00 24.62
CA LEU A 33 -6.74 73.22 23.78
C LEU A 33 -6.00 72.88 22.43
N PRO A 34 -6.03 73.71 21.33
CA PRO A 34 -7.15 74.23 20.47
C PRO A 34 -6.72 74.45 18.95
N PRO A 35 -7.24 75.39 18.12
CA PRO A 35 -8.59 75.55 17.52
C PRO A 35 -8.60 75.79 15.97
N ILE A 36 -9.68 75.45 15.26
CA ILE A 36 -10.17 76.25 14.11
C ILE A 36 -11.71 76.19 14.09
N PHE A 37 -12.35 77.26 14.58
CA PHE A 37 -13.73 77.61 14.22
C PHE A 37 -13.78 79.13 14.05
N ALA A 38 -13.91 79.54 12.80
CA ALA A 38 -14.64 80.74 12.41
C ALA A 38 -15.29 80.40 11.07
N VAL A 39 -16.62 80.40 11.00
CA VAL A 39 -17.48 80.91 9.90
C VAL A 39 -18.96 80.66 10.24
N SER A 40 -19.67 81.78 10.35
CA SER A 40 -21.08 82.15 10.09
C SER A 40 -22.31 81.40 10.64
N PRO A 41 -23.40 82.15 10.94
CA PRO A 41 -24.65 81.60 11.47
C PRO A 41 -25.67 81.40 10.35
N ASP A 42 -26.00 80.15 9.99
CA ASP A 42 -27.25 79.86 9.27
C ASP A 42 -27.75 78.43 9.50
N LYS A 43 -28.98 78.34 10.03
CA LYS A 43 -29.95 77.23 10.05
C LYS A 43 -29.47 75.81 9.69
N GLU A 44 -28.81 75.11 10.60
CA GLU A 44 -28.84 73.64 10.59
C GLU A 44 -29.30 73.11 11.95
N ARG A 45 -30.56 72.69 11.98
CA ARG A 45 -31.14 71.96 13.11
C ARG A 45 -30.30 70.71 13.33
N LEU A 46 -29.88 70.48 14.57
CA LEU A 46 -29.32 69.22 15.09
C LEU A 46 -30.23 68.05 14.69
N LEU A 47 -30.01 67.48 13.51
CA LEU A 47 -30.68 66.28 13.02
C LEU A 47 -29.78 65.13 13.42
N LEU A 48 -30.29 64.25 14.30
CA LEU A 48 -29.62 62.99 14.58
C LEU A 48 -29.46 62.23 13.25
N PRO A 49 -28.38 61.45 13.06
CA PRO A 49 -28.29 60.54 11.94
C PRO A 49 -29.57 59.67 11.80
N PRO A 50 -30.08 59.43 10.58
CA PRO A 50 -31.29 58.62 10.33
C PRO A 50 -31.29 57.27 11.04
N VAL A 51 -30.10 56.66 11.16
CA VAL A 51 -29.87 55.41 11.86
C VAL A 51 -30.29 55.47 13.34
N LEU A 52 -30.03 56.60 14.02
CA LEU A 52 -30.41 56.77 15.42
C LEU A 52 -31.92 56.94 15.58
N TYR A 53 -32.59 57.63 14.65
CA TYR A 53 -34.05 57.71 14.64
C TYR A 53 -34.70 56.34 14.41
N GLN A 54 -34.12 55.52 13.53
CA GLN A 54 -34.58 54.15 13.29
C GLN A 54 -34.34 53.24 14.50
N ALA A 55 -33.20 53.40 15.18
CA ALA A 55 -32.91 52.70 16.43
C ALA A 55 -33.92 53.10 17.53
N ILE A 56 -34.20 54.39 17.71
CA ILE A 56 -35.20 54.87 18.67
C ILE A 56 -36.57 54.25 18.36
N LEU A 57 -37.01 54.30 17.10
CA LEU A 57 -38.29 53.70 16.69
C LEU A 57 -38.33 52.19 17.01
N SER A 58 -37.21 51.47 16.82
CA SER A 58 -37.16 50.02 17.09
C SER A 58 -37.40 49.64 18.55
N TYR A 59 -37.19 50.56 19.51
CA TYR A 59 -37.49 50.36 20.92
C TYR A 59 -38.90 50.80 21.32
N LEU A 60 -39.65 51.45 20.43
CA LEU A 60 -41.02 51.87 20.72
C LEU A 60 -42.05 50.83 20.29
N PRO A 61 -43.15 50.71 21.04
CA PRO A 61 -44.26 49.87 20.64
C PRO A 61 -44.97 50.44 19.41
N LEU A 62 -45.54 49.54 18.60
CA LEU A 62 -46.15 49.88 17.29
C LEU A 62 -47.27 50.92 17.38
N ASN A 63 -48.02 50.92 18.48
CA ASN A 63 -49.08 51.89 18.75
C ASN A 63 -48.56 53.34 18.93
N GLN A 64 -47.30 53.53 19.31
CA GLN A 64 -46.69 54.86 19.53
C GLN A 64 -46.04 55.44 18.26
N TYR A 65 -45.89 54.66 17.19
CA TYR A 65 -45.30 55.11 15.91
C TYR A 65 -46.07 56.30 15.30
N VAL A 66 -47.41 56.28 15.40
CA VAL A 66 -48.26 57.36 14.90
C VAL A 66 -48.04 58.65 15.70
N THR A 67 -47.89 58.53 17.01
CA THR A 67 -47.60 59.66 17.91
C THR A 67 -46.21 60.22 17.63
N CYS A 68 -45.17 59.39 17.49
CA CYS A 68 -43.82 59.84 17.15
C CYS A 68 -43.73 60.53 15.79
N ALA A 69 -44.51 60.07 14.79
CA ALA A 69 -44.60 60.73 13.50
C ALA A 69 -45.24 62.13 13.57
N GLN A 70 -46.02 62.44 14.62
CA GLN A 70 -46.59 63.77 14.84
C GLN A 70 -45.63 64.73 15.55
N VAL A 71 -44.62 64.21 16.27
CA VAL A 71 -43.68 65.01 17.09
C VAL A 71 -42.63 65.73 16.25
N SER A 72 -42.16 65.15 15.14
CA SER A 72 -41.14 65.76 14.28
C SER A 72 -41.27 65.34 12.81
N ARG A 73 -40.92 66.25 11.89
CA ARG A 73 -40.85 65.93 10.45
C ARG A 73 -39.84 64.82 10.14
N ALA A 74 -38.73 64.75 10.87
CA ALA A 74 -37.73 63.71 10.69
C ALA A 74 -38.27 62.32 11.08
N PHE A 75 -38.94 62.21 12.24
CA PHE A 75 -39.64 60.99 12.64
C PHE A 75 -40.77 60.62 11.68
N ARG A 76 -41.51 61.61 11.16
CA ARG A 76 -42.54 61.37 10.14
C ARG A 76 -41.95 60.77 8.87
N GLN A 77 -40.80 61.27 8.39
CA GLN A 77 -40.17 60.74 7.18
C GLN A 77 -39.72 59.28 7.39
N ILE A 78 -39.12 58.98 8.54
CA ILE A 78 -38.57 57.65 8.84
C ILE A 78 -39.66 56.62 9.18
N VAL A 79 -40.77 57.01 9.83
CA VAL A 79 -41.93 56.11 10.05
C VAL A 79 -42.63 55.75 8.73
N TYR A 80 -42.60 56.65 7.75
CA TYR A 80 -43.18 56.42 6.42
C TYR A 80 -42.21 55.72 5.46
N GLU A 81 -40.94 55.62 5.82
CA GLU A 81 -39.91 54.93 5.04
C GLU A 81 -40.05 53.42 5.13
N ASP A 82 -39.82 52.73 4.02
CA ASP A 82 -40.12 51.31 3.89
C ASP A 82 -39.12 50.41 4.64
N ALA A 83 -37.88 50.87 4.82
CA ALA A 83 -36.77 50.11 5.41
C ALA A 83 -37.09 49.53 6.80
N GLY A 84 -37.80 50.30 7.65
CA GLY A 84 -38.22 49.83 8.97
C GLY A 84 -39.29 48.74 8.94
N TRP A 85 -40.20 48.79 7.96
CA TRP A 85 -41.27 47.81 7.78
C TRP A 85 -40.75 46.53 7.12
N ILE A 86 -39.82 46.67 6.16
CA ILE A 86 -39.09 45.54 5.57
C ILE A 86 -38.34 44.76 6.67
N SER A 87 -37.65 45.46 7.58
CA SER A 87 -36.98 44.80 8.73
C SER A 87 -37.94 43.95 9.57
N ARG A 88 -39.17 44.42 9.80
CA ARG A 88 -40.20 43.67 10.54
C ARG A 88 -40.77 42.49 9.74
N LEU A 89 -41.03 42.65 8.45
CA LEU A 89 -41.45 41.55 7.57
C LEU A 89 -40.36 40.46 7.46
N ARG A 90 -39.07 40.87 7.46
CA ARG A 90 -37.93 39.94 7.56
C ARG A 90 -37.92 39.17 8.88
N LYS A 91 -38.19 39.83 10.02
CA LYS A 91 -38.32 39.14 11.32
C LYS A 91 -39.43 38.09 11.35
N MET A 92 -40.48 38.26 10.52
CA MET A 92 -41.54 37.25 10.34
C MET A 92 -41.19 36.15 9.32
N LYS A 93 -40.03 36.24 8.64
CA LYS A 93 -39.61 35.36 7.53
C LYS A 93 -40.54 35.37 6.30
N VAL A 94 -41.18 36.51 6.03
CA VAL A 94 -42.16 36.65 4.92
C VAL A 94 -41.66 37.58 3.80
N TRP A 95 -40.50 38.22 3.99
CA TRP A 95 -39.90 39.10 2.98
C TRP A 95 -38.84 38.37 2.15
N ASP A 96 -39.01 38.34 0.83
CA ASP A 96 -38.06 37.81 -0.14
C ASP A 96 -37.25 38.96 -0.77
N ASP A 97 -35.95 39.02 -0.44
CA ASP A 97 -35.04 40.05 -0.96
C ASP A 97 -34.72 39.84 -2.46
N ALA A 98 -34.74 38.60 -2.97
CA ALA A 98 -34.47 38.31 -4.38
C ALA A 98 -35.65 38.71 -5.28
N GLY A 99 -36.87 38.38 -4.85
CA GLY A 99 -38.10 38.86 -5.47
C GLY A 99 -38.20 40.38 -5.47
N ALA A 100 -37.88 41.04 -4.34
CA ALA A 100 -37.93 42.50 -4.22
C ALA A 100 -36.93 43.23 -5.15
N ALA A 101 -35.73 42.67 -5.36
CA ALA A 101 -34.72 43.22 -6.27
C ALA A 101 -35.17 43.19 -7.75
N SER A 102 -35.92 42.17 -8.16
CA SER A 102 -36.41 42.01 -9.54
C SER A 102 -37.40 43.11 -9.99
N PHE A 103 -38.01 43.82 -9.04
CA PHE A 103 -38.93 44.94 -9.32
C PHE A 103 -38.20 46.27 -9.56
N GLN A 104 -36.92 46.40 -9.17
CA GLN A 104 -36.13 47.61 -9.42
C GLN A 104 -35.69 47.74 -10.89
N SER A 105 -35.68 46.63 -11.64
CA SER A 105 -35.27 46.58 -13.05
C SER A 105 -36.41 46.69 -14.08
N ASP A 106 -37.69 46.47 -13.70
CA ASP A 106 -38.83 46.36 -14.62
C ASP A 106 -40.05 47.23 -14.21
N GLU A 107 -40.18 48.42 -14.79
CA GLU A 107 -41.25 49.40 -14.48
C GLU A 107 -42.68 48.89 -14.82
N LYS A 108 -42.80 48.00 -15.83
CA LYS A 108 -44.07 47.34 -16.20
C LYS A 108 -44.52 46.28 -15.18
N LYS A 109 -43.58 45.62 -14.50
CA LYS A 109 -43.91 44.68 -13.41
C LYS A 109 -44.42 45.43 -12.18
N TRP A 110 -43.82 46.60 -11.89
CA TRP A 110 -44.21 47.46 -10.78
C TRP A 110 -45.66 47.96 -10.88
N THR A 111 -46.10 48.39 -12.06
CA THR A 111 -47.48 48.86 -12.29
C THR A 111 -48.52 47.73 -12.19
N LYS A 112 -48.21 46.53 -12.70
CA LYS A 112 -49.06 45.34 -12.56
C LYS A 112 -49.16 44.89 -11.09
N ALA A 113 -48.03 44.85 -10.38
CA ALA A 113 -47.99 44.49 -8.97
C ALA A 113 -48.79 45.48 -8.10
N ARG A 114 -48.74 46.78 -8.42
CA ARG A 114 -49.57 47.81 -7.79
C ARG A 114 -51.07 47.59 -7.99
N SER A 115 -51.50 47.17 -9.18
CA SER A 115 -52.92 46.83 -9.41
C SER A 115 -53.38 45.61 -8.62
N ILE A 116 -52.52 44.60 -8.48
CA ILE A 116 -52.80 43.38 -7.71
C ILE A 116 -52.95 43.72 -6.22
N ILE A 117 -52.02 44.50 -5.65
CA ILE A 117 -52.11 44.96 -4.26
C ILE A 117 -53.41 45.75 -4.02
N MET A 118 -53.77 46.69 -4.91
CA MET A 118 -55.01 47.45 -4.75
C MET A 118 -56.27 46.58 -4.84
N GLN A 119 -56.24 45.53 -5.65
CA GLN A 119 -57.32 44.55 -5.77
C GLN A 119 -57.39 43.62 -4.54
N ASP A 120 -56.24 43.22 -3.99
CA ASP A 120 -56.12 42.40 -2.78
C ASP A 120 -56.46 43.16 -1.49
N LEU A 121 -56.14 44.46 -1.39
CA LEU A 121 -56.60 45.30 -0.28
C LEU A 121 -58.12 45.46 -0.27
N ALA A 122 -58.78 45.31 -1.41
CA ALA A 122 -60.23 45.41 -1.55
C ALA A 122 -60.97 44.06 -1.39
N SER A 123 -60.27 42.93 -1.49
CA SER A 123 -60.88 41.60 -1.45
C SER A 123 -61.11 41.11 -0.01
N LYS A 124 -62.29 40.54 0.26
CA LYS A 124 -62.66 39.94 1.57
C LYS A 124 -62.19 38.48 1.72
N THR A 125 -61.42 37.96 0.77
CA THR A 125 -61.03 36.54 0.67
C THR A 125 -59.85 36.16 1.57
N ILE A 126 -59.22 37.14 2.23
CA ILE A 126 -57.99 36.96 3.00
C ILE A 126 -58.36 36.68 4.46
N THR A 127 -58.11 35.44 4.88
CA THR A 127 -58.36 34.97 6.25
C THR A 127 -57.06 34.95 7.06
N PRO A 128 -57.10 35.01 8.40
CA PRO A 128 -55.93 34.92 9.30
C PRO A 128 -54.98 33.72 9.03
N LEU A 129 -55.47 32.69 8.35
CA LEU A 129 -54.77 31.46 8.00
C LEU A 129 -53.81 31.65 6.82
N ASN A 130 -54.21 32.42 5.80
CA ASN A 130 -53.46 32.56 4.54
C ASN A 130 -52.72 33.89 4.43
N VAL A 131 -52.89 34.81 5.40
CA VAL A 131 -52.37 36.18 5.30
C VAL A 131 -50.87 36.21 5.03
N LEU A 132 -50.10 35.35 5.71
CA LEU A 132 -48.64 35.33 5.59
C LEU A 132 -48.15 34.78 4.24
N GLU A 133 -48.93 33.90 3.59
CA GLU A 133 -48.60 33.37 2.26
C GLU A 133 -48.96 34.36 1.13
N THR A 134 -49.86 35.31 1.42
CA THR A 134 -50.33 36.33 0.46
C THR A 134 -49.56 37.65 0.50
N VAL A 135 -48.49 37.73 1.28
CA VAL A 135 -47.67 38.94 1.40
C VAL A 135 -46.72 39.04 0.20
N HIS A 136 -46.73 40.19 -0.47
CA HIS A 136 -45.86 40.46 -1.60
C HIS A 136 -44.65 41.32 -1.19
N SER A 137 -43.45 40.90 -1.59
CA SER A 137 -42.20 41.61 -1.27
C SER A 137 -41.90 42.72 -2.30
N ILE A 138 -42.70 43.78 -2.28
CA ILE A 138 -42.62 44.87 -3.26
C ILE A 138 -42.04 46.13 -2.61
N PRO A 139 -40.92 46.69 -3.13
CA PRO A 139 -40.32 47.91 -2.60
C PRO A 139 -41.29 49.10 -2.62
N GLY A 140 -41.47 49.77 -1.49
CA GLY A 140 -42.33 50.95 -1.30
C GLY A 140 -43.72 50.66 -0.75
N TYR A 141 -44.13 49.38 -0.65
CA TYR A 141 -45.44 48.97 -0.12
C TYR A 141 -45.34 48.11 1.15
N ALA A 142 -44.15 47.86 1.70
CA ALA A 142 -43.96 46.99 2.86
C ALA A 142 -44.79 47.45 4.08
N ARG A 143 -44.94 48.76 4.27
CA ARG A 143 -45.84 49.31 5.32
C ARG A 143 -47.30 48.89 5.16
N HIS A 144 -47.82 48.91 3.93
CA HIS A 144 -49.24 48.61 3.66
C HIS A 144 -49.52 47.12 3.85
N GLU A 145 -48.61 46.27 3.39
CA GLU A 145 -48.68 44.83 3.63
C GLU A 145 -48.54 44.49 5.11
N PHE A 146 -47.61 45.12 5.83
CA PHE A 146 -47.50 44.93 7.28
C PHE A 146 -48.78 45.38 8.01
N ALA A 147 -49.36 46.52 7.63
CA ALA A 147 -50.60 47.01 8.22
C ALA A 147 -51.78 46.05 7.98
N ARG A 148 -51.83 45.39 6.82
CA ARG A 148 -52.82 44.34 6.49
C ARG A 148 -52.64 43.11 7.37
N VAL A 149 -51.40 42.62 7.53
CA VAL A 149 -51.07 41.51 8.43
C VAL A 149 -51.46 41.85 9.88
N TYR A 150 -51.07 43.04 10.34
CA TYR A 150 -51.34 43.52 11.69
C TYR A 150 -52.85 43.62 11.96
N LYS A 151 -53.64 44.15 11.03
CA LYS A 151 -55.10 44.30 11.20
C LYS A 151 -55.80 42.96 11.43
N LEU A 152 -55.31 41.88 10.82
CA LEU A 152 -55.93 40.54 10.88
C LEU A 152 -55.43 39.70 12.05
N LEU A 153 -54.12 39.76 12.37
CA LEU A 153 -53.50 38.90 13.39
C LEU A 153 -53.46 39.54 14.79
N ALA A 154 -53.35 40.87 14.88
CA ALA A 154 -53.24 41.55 16.18
C ALA A 154 -54.42 41.27 17.13
N PRO A 155 -55.71 41.28 16.69
CA PRO A 155 -56.83 40.99 17.60
C PRO A 155 -56.75 39.59 18.21
N LEU A 156 -56.34 38.60 17.41
CA LEU A 156 -56.20 37.21 17.86
C LEU A 156 -55.01 37.04 18.80
N TYR A 157 -53.89 37.71 18.51
CA TYR A 157 -52.68 37.68 19.35
C TYR A 157 -52.92 38.31 20.73
N PHE A 158 -53.50 39.51 20.79
CA PHE A 158 -53.72 40.22 22.05
C PHE A 158 -54.84 39.59 22.90
N ASP A 159 -55.80 38.91 22.29
CA ASP A 159 -56.80 38.11 23.01
C ASP A 159 -56.18 36.88 23.66
N LEU A 160 -55.31 36.16 22.93
CA LEU A 160 -54.63 34.96 23.41
C LEU A 160 -53.59 35.24 24.51
N THR A 161 -52.90 36.39 24.44
CA THR A 161 -51.82 36.76 25.38
C THR A 161 -52.29 37.61 26.57
N ARG A 162 -53.60 37.89 26.64
CA ARG A 162 -54.21 38.66 27.73
C ARG A 162 -53.97 37.96 29.09
N PRO A 163 -53.50 38.67 30.12
CA PRO A 163 -53.27 38.08 31.43
C PRO A 163 -54.56 37.50 32.00
N ALA A 164 -54.52 36.20 32.33
CA ALA A 164 -55.66 35.43 32.80
C ALA A 164 -56.15 35.95 34.17
N ARG A 165 -57.12 36.87 34.15
CA ARG A 165 -57.82 37.33 35.36
C ARG A 165 -59.07 36.51 35.68
N VAL A 166 -59.45 35.55 34.83
CA VAL A 166 -60.70 34.77 34.96
C VAL A 166 -60.46 33.31 34.60
N SER A 167 -60.75 32.40 35.53
CA SER A 167 -60.60 30.94 35.42
C SER A 167 -61.48 30.26 34.33
N GLN A 168 -62.12 31.03 33.46
CA GLN A 168 -63.02 30.57 32.38
C GLN A 168 -62.73 31.30 31.05
N PHE A 169 -61.49 31.72 30.83
CA PHE A 169 -61.11 32.36 29.58
C PHE A 169 -60.72 31.30 28.55
N GLU A 170 -61.67 30.96 27.66
CA GLU A 170 -61.36 30.29 26.39
C GLU A 170 -60.98 31.36 25.35
N PRO A 171 -59.72 31.38 24.88
CA PRO A 171 -59.26 32.30 23.85
C PRO A 171 -60.15 32.23 22.60
N GLN A 172 -60.42 33.37 21.96
CA GLN A 172 -61.26 33.43 20.77
C GLN A 172 -60.75 32.55 19.62
N VAL A 173 -59.42 32.35 19.55
CA VAL A 173 -58.78 31.45 18.57
C VAL A 173 -59.38 30.04 18.60
N PHE A 174 -59.61 29.47 19.79
CA PHE A 174 -60.14 28.11 19.92
C PHE A 174 -61.67 28.03 19.72
N LYS A 175 -62.38 29.16 19.82
CA LYS A 175 -63.82 29.24 19.49
C LYS A 175 -64.07 29.35 18.00
N ILE A 176 -63.22 30.12 17.31
CA ILE A 176 -63.30 30.36 15.87
C ILE A 176 -62.79 29.14 15.09
N TYR A 177 -61.70 28.53 15.54
CA TYR A 177 -61.09 27.37 14.89
C TYR A 177 -61.25 26.11 15.75
N ARG A 178 -62.15 25.20 15.35
CA ARG A 178 -62.46 23.97 16.09
C ARG A 178 -61.60 22.76 15.72
N THR A 179 -61.00 22.74 14.53
CA THR A 179 -60.17 21.61 14.10
C THR A 179 -58.72 21.82 14.51
N PRO A 180 -58.01 20.76 14.95
CA PRO A 180 -56.63 20.87 15.42
C PRO A 180 -55.67 21.31 14.32
N GLU A 181 -55.95 20.97 13.06
CA GLU A 181 -55.19 21.41 11.87
C GLU A 181 -55.24 22.93 11.71
N LEU A 182 -56.43 23.54 11.85
CA LEU A 182 -56.57 24.98 11.74
C LEU A 182 -55.99 25.69 12.96
N GLN A 183 -56.13 25.11 14.16
CA GLN A 183 -55.54 25.64 15.38
C GLN A 183 -54.01 25.68 15.28
N ALA A 184 -53.37 24.61 14.81
CA ALA A 184 -51.92 24.55 14.60
C ALA A 184 -51.45 25.60 13.58
N LEU A 185 -52.18 25.75 12.47
CA LEU A 185 -51.84 26.75 11.45
C LEU A 185 -51.90 28.17 12.02
N VAL A 186 -52.95 28.50 12.79
CA VAL A 186 -53.12 29.82 13.42
C VAL A 186 -52.06 30.05 14.51
N LEU A 187 -51.77 29.04 15.33
CA LEU A 187 -50.70 29.17 16.33
C LEU A 187 -49.35 29.43 15.67
N ARG A 188 -49.03 28.74 14.57
CA ARG A 188 -47.83 29.01 13.78
C ARG A 188 -47.80 30.45 13.25
N THR A 189 -48.88 30.92 12.64
CA THR A 189 -48.92 32.28 12.09
C THR A 189 -48.82 33.34 13.18
N LEU A 190 -49.40 33.09 14.37
CA LEU A 190 -49.27 33.96 15.53
C LEU A 190 -47.85 33.99 16.11
N ILE A 191 -47.16 32.84 16.16
CA ILE A 191 -45.74 32.78 16.57
C ILE A 191 -44.88 33.60 15.60
N GLN A 192 -45.07 33.42 14.28
CA GLN A 192 -44.37 34.20 13.26
C GLN A 192 -44.65 35.70 13.41
N PHE A 193 -45.90 36.08 13.65
CA PHE A 193 -46.30 37.47 13.88
C PHE A 193 -45.68 38.07 15.15
N SER A 194 -45.56 37.28 16.22
CA SER A 194 -44.99 37.72 17.50
C SER A 194 -43.53 38.20 17.39
N ASN A 195 -42.77 37.70 16.41
CA ASN A 195 -41.39 38.11 16.14
C ASN A 195 -41.28 39.54 15.57
N ALA A 196 -42.37 40.09 15.03
CA ALA A 196 -42.41 41.44 14.48
C ALA A 196 -42.71 42.52 15.53
N LEU A 197 -43.28 42.11 16.68
CA LEU A 197 -43.69 43.00 17.76
C LEU A 197 -42.48 43.32 18.64
N THR A 198 -42.36 44.58 19.06
CA THR A 198 -41.26 45.08 19.89
C THR A 198 -41.84 46.04 20.92
N ASP A 199 -42.79 45.52 21.71
CA ASP A 199 -43.42 46.23 22.82
C ASP A 199 -42.76 45.81 24.14
N ASP A 200 -42.79 46.66 25.19
CA ASP A 200 -42.18 46.33 26.50
C ASP A 200 -42.78 45.04 27.12
N ASP A 201 -44.07 44.79 26.90
CA ASP A 201 -44.78 43.58 27.35
C ASP A 201 -44.65 42.40 26.36
N ALA A 202 -43.99 42.59 25.21
CA ALA A 202 -43.97 41.61 24.14
C ALA A 202 -43.28 40.30 24.56
N ASP A 203 -42.28 40.36 25.43
CA ASP A 203 -41.59 39.17 25.92
C ASP A 203 -42.49 38.32 26.83
N GLU A 204 -43.21 38.94 27.77
CA GLU A 204 -44.18 38.22 28.60
C GLU A 204 -45.32 37.64 27.76
N GLN A 205 -45.82 38.39 26.77
CA GLN A 205 -46.87 37.95 25.86
C GLN A 205 -46.39 36.78 24.98
N ARG A 206 -45.16 36.85 24.47
CA ARG A 206 -44.52 35.76 23.72
C ARG A 206 -44.37 34.52 24.59
N GLN A 207 -43.90 34.66 25.83
CA GLN A 207 -43.74 33.52 26.74
C GLN A 207 -45.08 32.84 27.04
N ARG A 208 -46.17 33.61 27.21
CA ARG A 208 -47.52 33.04 27.33
C ARG A 208 -47.98 32.33 26.06
N LEU A 209 -47.73 32.91 24.88
CA LEU A 209 -48.03 32.28 23.61
C LEU A 209 -47.31 30.93 23.48
N TYR A 210 -46.00 30.90 23.75
CA TYR A 210 -45.21 29.67 23.74
C TYR A 210 -45.73 28.64 24.74
N GLY A 211 -46.09 29.05 25.96
CA GLY A 211 -46.67 28.14 26.95
C GLY A 211 -48.01 27.54 26.51
N ILE A 212 -48.88 28.31 25.85
CA ILE A 212 -50.14 27.79 25.29
C ILE A 212 -49.86 26.84 24.13
N THR A 213 -48.90 27.18 23.25
CA THR A 213 -48.48 26.30 22.16
C THR A 213 -47.87 25.01 22.67
N GLU A 214 -47.06 25.04 23.74
CA GLU A 214 -46.46 23.87 24.37
C GLU A 214 -47.52 22.93 24.96
N ILE A 215 -48.55 23.47 25.62
CA ILE A 215 -49.68 22.66 26.12
C ILE A 215 -50.41 21.98 24.95
N PHE A 216 -50.65 22.70 23.86
CA PHE A 216 -51.28 22.16 22.66
C PHE A 216 -50.41 21.08 21.98
N GLU A 217 -49.10 21.33 21.89
CA GLU A 217 -48.13 20.39 21.34
C GLU A 217 -48.08 19.10 22.15
N ASN A 218 -47.97 19.19 23.48
CA ASN A 218 -47.97 18.03 24.37
C ASN A 218 -49.28 17.23 24.27
N ALA A 219 -50.42 17.90 24.11
CA ALA A 219 -51.70 17.23 23.88
C ALA A 219 -51.72 16.50 22.53
N ALA A 220 -51.22 17.13 21.46
CA ALA A 220 -51.12 16.52 20.14
C ALA A 220 -50.13 15.33 20.10
N ILE A 221 -49.02 15.40 20.85
CA ILE A 221 -48.05 14.30 21.00
C ILE A 221 -48.72 13.10 21.68
N ARG A 222 -49.46 13.30 22.78
CA ARG A 222 -50.16 12.20 23.47
C ARG A 222 -51.20 11.52 22.57
N GLU A 223 -51.92 12.29 21.75
CA GLU A 223 -52.87 11.73 20.79
C GLU A 223 -52.17 10.98 19.65
N LEU A 224 -51.00 11.45 19.21
CA LEU A 224 -50.13 10.73 18.28
C LEU A 224 -49.68 9.40 18.88
N GLU A 225 -49.13 9.41 20.11
CA GLU A 225 -48.71 8.22 20.85
C GLU A 225 -49.87 7.22 21.02
N THR A 226 -51.05 7.71 21.38
CA THR A 226 -52.25 6.87 21.51
C THR A 226 -52.65 6.25 20.16
N GLY A 227 -52.48 6.98 19.05
CA GLY A 227 -52.68 6.47 17.70
C GLY A 227 -51.67 5.38 17.32
N LEU A 228 -50.41 5.56 17.70
CA LEU A 228 -49.33 4.58 17.47
C LEU A 228 -49.53 3.32 18.31
N ASP A 229 -49.86 3.46 19.59
CA ASP A 229 -50.16 2.34 20.50
C ASP A 229 -51.37 1.53 19.99
N ALA A 230 -52.37 2.19 19.40
CA ALA A 230 -53.54 1.57 18.80
C ALA A 230 -53.34 1.02 17.36
N GLN A 231 -52.15 1.19 16.78
CA GLN A 231 -51.82 0.83 15.38
C GLN A 231 -52.71 1.48 14.31
N ASP A 232 -53.33 2.62 14.62
CA ASP A 232 -54.12 3.40 13.67
C ASP A 232 -53.22 4.43 12.96
N TYR A 233 -52.41 3.93 12.02
CA TYR A 233 -51.40 4.72 11.32
C TYR A 233 -52.01 5.75 10.35
N GLU A 234 -53.10 5.40 9.66
CA GLU A 234 -53.70 6.24 8.62
C GLU A 234 -54.75 7.23 9.16
N GLY A 235 -55.37 6.92 10.32
CA GLY A 235 -56.37 7.75 10.95
C GLY A 235 -55.76 8.77 11.91
N ARG A 236 -55.77 8.43 13.21
CA ARG A 236 -55.36 9.35 14.27
C ARG A 236 -53.88 9.72 14.21
N ALA A 237 -52.98 8.75 14.01
CA ALA A 237 -51.55 9.03 14.00
C ALA A 237 -51.16 9.98 12.85
N ARG A 238 -51.61 9.71 11.62
CA ARG A 238 -51.38 10.60 10.47
C ARG A 238 -51.95 11.99 10.67
N ARG A 239 -53.14 12.10 11.24
CA ARG A 239 -53.78 13.40 11.47
C ARG A 239 -52.97 14.25 12.45
N TYR A 240 -52.56 13.70 13.59
CA TYR A 240 -51.80 14.45 14.58
C TYR A 240 -50.33 14.64 14.19
N ALA A 241 -49.73 13.71 13.42
CA ALA A 241 -48.44 13.93 12.79
C ALA A 241 -48.49 15.13 11.82
N LYS A 242 -49.53 15.23 10.98
CA LYS A 242 -49.74 16.39 10.10
C LYS A 242 -49.91 17.69 10.89
N VAL A 243 -50.64 17.66 12.01
CA VAL A 243 -50.82 18.83 12.90
C VAL A 243 -49.48 19.29 13.48
N LEU A 244 -48.65 18.37 13.97
CA LEU A 244 -47.32 18.67 14.52
C LEU A 244 -46.33 19.14 13.44
N THR A 245 -46.38 18.56 12.24
CA THR A 245 -45.61 19.03 11.08
C THR A 245 -46.01 20.44 10.67
N MET A 246 -47.31 20.76 10.73
CA MET A 246 -47.80 22.11 10.47
C MET A 246 -47.39 23.12 11.53
N LEU A 247 -47.28 22.71 12.80
CA LEU A 247 -46.92 23.59 13.92
C LEU A 247 -45.41 23.87 13.96
N ASN A 248 -44.59 22.82 14.16
CA ASN A 248 -43.16 22.93 14.49
C ASN A 248 -42.23 22.32 13.44
N GLY A 249 -42.76 21.88 12.29
CA GLY A 249 -41.96 21.23 11.25
C GLY A 249 -41.71 19.74 11.46
N GLY A 250 -42.32 19.12 12.48
CA GLY A 250 -42.43 17.66 12.62
C GLY A 250 -41.37 16.97 13.49
N ASN A 251 -40.30 17.67 13.92
CA ASN A 251 -39.23 17.06 14.70
C ASN A 251 -39.70 16.40 16.01
N THR A 252 -40.61 17.05 16.74
CA THR A 252 -41.15 16.51 18.00
C THR A 252 -42.05 15.30 17.77
N ALA A 253 -42.79 15.26 16.66
CA ALA A 253 -43.56 14.09 16.24
C ALA A 253 -42.64 12.91 15.88
N VAL A 254 -41.52 13.17 15.21
CA VAL A 254 -40.51 12.16 14.88
C VAL A 254 -39.88 11.60 16.15
N GLN A 255 -39.48 12.44 17.11
CA GLN A 255 -38.93 11.98 18.39
C GLN A 255 -39.92 11.13 19.20
N ALA A 256 -41.20 11.53 19.25
CA ALA A 256 -42.25 10.75 19.92
C ALA A 256 -42.49 9.40 19.22
N PHE A 257 -42.45 9.37 17.88
CA PHE A 257 -42.53 8.13 17.11
C PHE A 257 -41.36 7.19 17.44
N ILE A 258 -40.14 7.71 17.46
CA ILE A 258 -38.92 6.96 17.78
C ILE A 258 -39.01 6.35 19.18
N GLN A 259 -39.40 7.14 20.19
CA GLN A 259 -39.49 6.67 21.57
C GLN A 259 -40.48 5.51 21.76
N ARG A 260 -41.49 5.42 20.89
CA ARG A 260 -42.52 4.37 20.90
C ARG A 260 -42.32 3.31 19.81
N SER A 261 -41.26 3.40 19.01
CA SER A 261 -40.99 2.40 17.98
C SER A 261 -40.79 1.04 18.64
N LYS A 262 -41.52 0.05 18.14
CA LYS A 262 -41.50 -1.30 18.70
C LYS A 262 -40.15 -1.98 18.50
N LEU A 263 -39.38 -1.54 17.49
CA LEU A 263 -38.07 -2.09 17.18
C LEU A 263 -37.03 -1.76 18.26
N LEU A 264 -37.07 -0.55 18.83
CA LEU A 264 -36.21 -0.16 19.95
C LEU A 264 -36.72 -0.72 21.28
N LEU A 265 -38.03 -0.92 21.41
CA LEU A 265 -38.66 -1.40 22.65
C LEU A 265 -38.64 -2.92 22.79
N SER A 266 -38.74 -3.65 21.67
CA SER A 266 -38.32 -5.04 21.62
C SER A 266 -36.81 -4.99 21.70
N THR A 267 -36.27 -5.07 22.91
CA THR A 267 -34.93 -5.57 23.09
C THR A 267 -34.91 -6.91 22.37
N VAL A 268 -34.48 -6.93 21.12
CA VAL A 268 -33.87 -8.10 20.53
C VAL A 268 -32.64 -8.26 21.37
N THR A 269 -32.81 -8.81 22.58
CA THR A 269 -31.71 -9.32 23.37
C THR A 269 -31.00 -10.20 22.38
N PRO A 270 -29.76 -9.86 21.98
CA PRO A 270 -29.01 -10.72 21.11
C PRO A 270 -28.94 -12.03 21.88
N GLY A 271 -29.79 -12.99 21.49
CA GLY A 271 -29.60 -14.36 21.90
C GLY A 271 -28.15 -14.62 21.58
N THR A 272 -27.42 -15.09 22.57
CA THR A 272 -25.98 -15.33 22.59
C THR A 272 -25.60 -16.38 21.54
N SER A 273 -25.92 -16.13 20.28
CA SER A 273 -25.45 -16.82 19.09
C SER A 273 -24.07 -16.24 18.85
N THR A 274 -23.15 -16.64 19.71
CA THR A 274 -21.75 -16.28 19.58
C THR A 274 -21.26 -16.72 18.20
N CYS A 275 -20.52 -15.84 17.52
CA CYS A 275 -19.80 -16.16 16.29
C CYS A 275 -18.75 -17.27 16.48
N PHE A 276 -18.56 -17.70 17.73
CA PHE A 276 -17.61 -18.71 18.16
C PHE A 276 -18.30 -20.08 18.14
N LEU A 277 -17.95 -20.89 17.15
CA LEU A 277 -18.27 -22.32 17.15
C LEU A 277 -17.06 -23.06 17.72
N VAL A 278 -17.29 -23.93 18.71
CA VAL A 278 -16.25 -24.85 19.18
C VAL A 278 -16.27 -26.06 18.26
N ASP A 279 -15.18 -26.31 17.53
CA ASP A 279 -15.06 -27.52 16.72
C ASP A 279 -14.86 -28.74 17.65
N GLU A 280 -15.85 -29.63 17.68
CA GLU A 280 -15.90 -30.80 18.56
C GLU A 280 -14.73 -31.77 18.35
N LYS A 281 -14.02 -31.70 17.21
CA LYS A 281 -12.92 -32.62 16.86
C LYS A 281 -11.53 -32.11 17.21
N SER A 282 -11.32 -30.80 17.19
CA SER A 282 -10.01 -30.16 17.37
C SER A 282 -9.91 -29.34 18.66
N GLY A 283 -11.05 -29.02 19.29
CA GLY A 283 -11.11 -28.09 20.41
C GLY A 283 -10.79 -26.64 20.01
N GLN A 284 -10.58 -26.37 18.72
CA GLN A 284 -10.30 -25.02 18.21
C GLN A 284 -11.61 -24.26 18.01
N ILE A 285 -11.61 -22.99 18.38
CA ILE A 285 -12.74 -22.09 18.17
C ILE A 285 -12.64 -21.59 16.72
N LYS A 286 -13.66 -21.84 15.92
CA LYS A 286 -13.77 -21.34 14.55
C LYS A 286 -14.82 -20.22 14.49
N VAL A 287 -14.50 -19.18 13.72
CA VAL A 287 -15.43 -18.06 13.49
C VAL A 287 -16.47 -18.48 12.44
N ASP A 288 -17.74 -18.34 12.79
CA ASP A 288 -18.86 -18.33 11.85
C ASP A 288 -19.58 -16.98 11.94
N LEU A 289 -19.60 -16.26 10.81
CA LEU A 289 -20.23 -14.94 10.69
C LEU A 289 -21.72 -15.04 10.32
N GLU A 290 -22.24 -16.23 10.02
CA GLU A 290 -23.63 -16.42 9.62
C GLU A 290 -24.67 -15.99 10.69
N PRO A 291 -24.43 -16.18 12.01
CA PRO A 291 -25.29 -15.63 13.05
C PRO A 291 -25.39 -14.09 13.01
N VAL A 292 -24.27 -13.41 12.78
CA VAL A 292 -24.21 -11.94 12.65
C VAL A 292 -25.01 -11.49 11.43
N LYS A 293 -24.76 -12.12 10.27
CA LYS A 293 -25.48 -11.80 9.02
C LYS A 293 -26.98 -12.05 9.17
N THR A 294 -27.37 -13.10 9.87
CA THR A 294 -28.78 -13.41 10.13
C THR A 294 -29.41 -12.38 11.05
N PHE A 295 -28.72 -11.96 12.11
CA PHE A 295 -29.17 -10.88 12.98
C PHE A 295 -29.34 -9.56 12.20
N LEU A 296 -28.35 -9.18 11.39
CA LEU A 296 -28.41 -7.98 10.54
C LEU A 296 -29.57 -8.02 9.54
N ARG A 297 -29.87 -9.19 8.94
CA ARG A 297 -31.04 -9.37 8.07
C ARG A 297 -32.38 -9.18 8.81
N HIS A 298 -32.49 -9.69 10.04
CA HIS A 298 -33.69 -9.46 10.84
C HIS A 298 -33.84 -7.98 11.22
N LEU A 299 -32.72 -7.31 11.48
CA LEU A 299 -32.69 -5.89 11.79
C LEU A 299 -33.06 -5.03 10.58
N SER A 300 -32.53 -5.34 9.39
CA SER A 300 -32.88 -4.65 8.15
C SER A 300 -34.37 -4.78 7.83
N ASP A 301 -34.93 -5.99 7.96
CA ASP A 301 -36.37 -6.22 7.79
C ASP A 301 -37.21 -5.44 8.80
N GLY A 302 -36.72 -5.28 10.03
CA GLY A 302 -37.33 -4.45 11.06
C GLY A 302 -37.34 -2.98 10.67
N ILE A 303 -36.19 -2.43 10.25
CA ILE A 303 -36.04 -1.04 9.84
C ILE A 303 -36.92 -0.74 8.62
N LEU A 304 -36.97 -1.63 7.63
CA LEU A 304 -37.81 -1.47 6.44
C LEU A 304 -39.32 -1.45 6.78
N LYS A 305 -39.75 -2.26 7.75
CA LYS A 305 -41.15 -2.23 8.24
C LYS A 305 -41.46 -0.91 8.93
N GLU A 306 -40.57 -0.41 9.79
CA GLU A 306 -40.73 0.89 10.46
C GLU A 306 -40.71 2.04 9.44
N ALA A 307 -39.84 1.99 8.44
CA ALA A 307 -39.81 2.96 7.33
C ALA A 307 -41.15 3.01 6.55
N SER A 308 -41.76 1.84 6.31
CA SER A 308 -43.11 1.78 5.71
C SER A 308 -44.19 2.43 6.60
N ILE A 309 -44.09 2.27 7.92
CA ILE A 309 -45.00 2.90 8.88
C ILE A 309 -44.80 4.42 8.87
N ILE A 310 -43.57 4.91 8.84
CA ILE A 310 -43.24 6.35 8.73
C ILE A 310 -43.86 6.93 7.46
N GLY A 311 -43.73 6.25 6.32
CA GLY A 311 -44.35 6.69 5.07
C GLY A 311 -45.88 6.79 5.14
N LYS A 312 -46.54 5.94 5.95
CA LYS A 312 -47.99 6.00 6.18
C LYS A 312 -48.41 7.12 7.14
N VAL A 313 -47.62 7.37 8.19
CA VAL A 313 -47.94 8.35 9.25
C VAL A 313 -47.59 9.78 8.81
N PHE A 314 -46.42 9.99 8.21
CA PHE A 314 -45.95 11.32 7.82
C PHE A 314 -46.28 11.58 6.34
N SER A 315 -47.47 12.13 6.07
CA SER A 315 -47.83 12.55 4.71
C SER A 315 -47.60 14.04 4.49
N GLY A 316 -46.60 14.37 3.67
CA GLY A 316 -46.34 15.73 3.18
C GLY A 316 -44.98 16.26 3.63
N LYS A 317 -44.04 16.27 2.66
CA LYS A 317 -42.61 16.65 2.70
C LYS A 317 -41.65 15.47 2.88
N ASN A 318 -40.90 15.19 1.81
CA ASN A 318 -39.87 14.14 1.76
C ASN A 318 -38.79 14.37 2.83
N ASP A 319 -38.42 15.63 3.11
CA ASP A 319 -37.42 15.98 4.13
C ASP A 319 -37.75 15.45 5.53
N VAL A 320 -39.04 15.37 5.91
CA VAL A 320 -39.44 14.88 7.25
C VAL A 320 -39.35 13.36 7.30
N ILE A 321 -39.70 12.69 6.19
CA ILE A 321 -39.63 11.24 6.07
C ILE A 321 -38.15 10.80 6.10
N GLU A 322 -37.30 11.44 5.30
CA GLU A 322 -35.86 11.15 5.23
C GLU A 322 -35.17 11.40 6.58
N LYS A 323 -35.50 12.50 7.27
CA LYS A 323 -34.97 12.75 8.62
C LYS A 323 -35.49 11.72 9.62
N ALA A 324 -36.76 11.33 9.55
CA ALA A 324 -37.32 10.36 10.48
C ALA A 324 -36.70 8.98 10.32
N THR A 325 -36.52 8.52 9.08
CA THR A 325 -35.86 7.25 8.78
C THR A 325 -34.39 7.28 9.22
N LEU A 326 -33.67 8.37 8.92
CA LEU A 326 -32.26 8.50 9.32
C LEU A 326 -32.08 8.48 10.84
N ASN A 327 -32.90 9.21 11.61
CA ASN A 327 -32.80 9.23 13.07
C ASN A 327 -33.10 7.86 13.71
N ILE A 328 -33.99 7.05 13.11
CA ILE A 328 -34.25 5.68 13.59
C ILE A 328 -33.06 4.80 13.30
N VAL A 329 -32.51 4.87 12.08
CA VAL A 329 -31.33 4.11 11.70
C VAL A 329 -30.15 4.48 12.60
N GLU A 330 -29.93 5.76 12.88
CA GLU A 330 -28.89 6.24 13.80
C GLU A 330 -29.03 5.61 15.19
N ARG A 331 -30.23 5.68 15.81
CA ARG A 331 -30.44 5.10 17.14
C ARG A 331 -30.34 3.58 17.15
N VAL A 332 -30.79 2.90 16.10
CA VAL A 332 -30.66 1.43 16.01
C VAL A 332 -29.20 1.02 15.88
N ILE A 333 -28.44 1.76 15.06
CA ILE A 333 -27.01 1.50 14.88
C ILE A 333 -26.27 1.80 16.19
N GLU A 334 -26.49 2.95 16.83
CA GLU A 334 -25.80 3.33 18.07
C GLU A 334 -26.25 2.48 19.29
N ASP A 335 -27.56 2.36 19.55
CA ASP A 335 -28.07 1.73 20.77
C ASP A 335 -28.09 0.19 20.71
N ILE A 336 -28.25 -0.43 19.53
CA ILE A 336 -28.35 -1.89 19.38
C ILE A 336 -27.08 -2.47 18.76
N LEU A 337 -26.63 -1.94 17.62
CA LEU A 337 -25.45 -2.47 16.94
C LEU A 337 -24.16 -2.08 17.66
N GLY A 338 -24.06 -0.89 18.23
CA GLY A 338 -22.92 -0.45 19.02
C GLY A 338 -22.64 -1.39 20.19
N ASP A 339 -23.65 -1.64 21.03
CA ASP A 339 -23.55 -2.57 22.16
C ASP A 339 -23.24 -4.00 21.71
N TYR A 340 -23.85 -4.47 20.62
CA TYR A 340 -23.60 -5.80 20.08
C TYR A 340 -22.17 -5.96 19.56
N CYS A 341 -21.67 -4.99 18.80
CA CYS A 341 -20.31 -4.97 18.28
C CYS A 341 -19.29 -4.90 19.42
N LEU A 342 -19.49 -4.02 20.41
CA LEU A 342 -18.59 -3.89 21.55
C LEU A 342 -18.42 -5.24 22.29
N VAL A 343 -19.54 -5.92 22.59
CA VAL A 343 -19.50 -7.24 23.26
C VAL A 343 -18.80 -8.30 22.41
N LEU A 344 -18.95 -8.26 21.08
CA LEU A 344 -18.26 -9.20 20.18
C LEU A 344 -16.76 -8.92 20.09
N VAL A 345 -16.37 -7.66 20.01
CA VAL A 345 -14.97 -7.20 19.92
C VAL A 345 -14.23 -7.53 21.21
N ASP A 346 -14.81 -7.22 22.37
CA ASP A 346 -14.18 -7.49 23.67
C ASP A 346 -14.01 -9.01 23.88
N ARG A 347 -15.04 -9.80 23.56
CA ARG A 347 -14.96 -11.27 23.69
C ARG A 347 -13.99 -11.91 22.71
N SER A 348 -13.89 -11.41 21.48
CA SER A 348 -12.95 -11.97 20.51
C SER A 348 -11.50 -11.69 20.93
N HIS A 349 -11.23 -10.51 21.49
CA HIS A 349 -9.93 -10.13 22.02
C HIS A 349 -9.51 -11.00 23.22
N GLU A 350 -10.44 -11.32 24.13
CA GLU A 350 -10.18 -12.19 25.29
C GLU A 350 -9.79 -13.63 24.91
N ILE A 351 -10.23 -14.13 23.76
CA ILE A 351 -10.04 -15.52 23.35
C ILE A 351 -8.70 -15.70 22.62
N ASP A 352 -8.54 -15.02 21.48
CA ASP A 352 -7.36 -15.17 20.61
C ASP A 352 -7.26 -14.00 19.63
N LEU A 353 -6.03 -13.56 19.37
CA LEU A 353 -5.76 -12.44 18.49
C LEU A 353 -6.15 -12.75 17.03
N ASP A 354 -5.90 -13.97 16.56
CA ASP A 354 -6.24 -14.36 15.18
C ASP A 354 -7.76 -14.38 14.93
N LEU A 355 -8.53 -14.74 15.96
CA LEU A 355 -10.00 -14.71 15.92
C LEU A 355 -10.51 -13.28 16.02
N TYR A 356 -9.91 -12.46 16.89
CA TYR A 356 -10.20 -11.03 16.99
C TYR A 356 -10.09 -10.35 15.63
N LEU A 357 -8.96 -10.53 14.93
CA LEU A 357 -8.73 -9.89 13.65
C LEU A 357 -9.78 -10.29 12.59
N GLN A 358 -10.17 -11.58 12.56
CA GLN A 358 -11.20 -12.08 11.64
C GLN A 358 -12.61 -11.58 12.00
N VAL A 359 -12.94 -11.53 13.29
CA VAL A 359 -14.25 -11.09 13.77
C VAL A 359 -14.43 -9.60 13.50
N VAL A 360 -13.45 -8.77 13.83
CA VAL A 360 -13.53 -7.31 13.62
C VAL A 360 -13.67 -6.98 12.12
N SER A 361 -12.81 -7.55 11.26
CA SER A 361 -12.90 -7.30 9.82
C SER A 361 -14.21 -7.84 9.22
N GLY A 362 -14.64 -9.05 9.65
CA GLY A 362 -15.83 -9.71 9.11
C GLY A 362 -17.14 -9.10 9.58
N THR A 363 -17.19 -8.59 10.81
CA THR A 363 -18.37 -7.88 11.34
C THR A 363 -18.51 -6.51 10.68
N TYR A 364 -17.40 -5.80 10.47
CA TYR A 364 -17.40 -4.54 9.72
C TYR A 364 -17.85 -4.76 8.26
N GLU A 365 -17.33 -5.77 7.55
CA GLU A 365 -17.80 -6.12 6.20
C GLU A 365 -19.31 -6.42 6.17
N ALA A 366 -19.80 -7.18 7.15
CA ALA A 366 -21.23 -7.48 7.26
C ALA A 366 -22.08 -6.22 7.52
N LEU A 367 -21.56 -5.25 8.27
CA LEU A 367 -22.21 -3.96 8.50
C LEU A 367 -22.26 -3.09 7.24
N LEU A 368 -21.20 -3.10 6.42
CA LEU A 368 -21.21 -2.43 5.11
C LEU A 368 -22.25 -3.07 4.18
N GLN A 369 -22.36 -4.41 4.17
CA GLN A 369 -23.42 -5.11 3.43
C GLN A 369 -24.82 -4.78 3.97
N PHE A 370 -24.96 -4.62 5.28
CA PHE A 370 -26.20 -4.17 5.91
C PHE A 370 -26.58 -2.75 5.47
N ALA A 371 -25.63 -1.81 5.40
CA ALA A 371 -25.88 -0.46 4.88
C ALA A 371 -26.39 -0.50 3.44
N TYR A 372 -25.81 -1.36 2.60
CA TYR A 372 -26.30 -1.58 1.24
C TYR A 372 -27.71 -2.21 1.21
N SER A 373 -28.03 -3.13 2.12
CA SER A 373 -29.36 -3.76 2.20
C SER A 373 -30.49 -2.81 2.59
N LEU A 374 -30.17 -1.69 3.26
CA LEU A 374 -31.14 -0.65 3.60
C LEU A 374 -31.48 0.24 2.40
N LEU A 375 -30.75 0.10 1.29
CA LEU A 375 -31.03 0.80 0.04
C LEU A 375 -32.30 0.21 -0.59
N LEU A 376 -33.41 0.94 -0.49
CA LEU A 376 -34.64 0.68 -1.24
C LEU A 376 -34.40 1.02 -2.72
N GLU A 377 -33.64 0.19 -3.45
CA GLU A 377 -33.49 0.33 -4.90
C GLU A 377 -34.72 -0.22 -5.62
N ASP A 378 -35.50 0.67 -6.24
CA ASP A 378 -36.22 0.34 -7.48
C ASP A 378 -35.28 0.69 -8.65
N PRO A 379 -34.69 -0.32 -9.35
CA PRO A 379 -33.65 -0.11 -10.35
C PRO A 379 -34.08 0.70 -11.60
N ASP A 380 -35.38 0.98 -11.76
CA ASP A 380 -35.98 1.63 -12.93
C ASP A 380 -36.37 3.11 -12.73
N THR A 381 -35.93 3.77 -11.64
CA THR A 381 -36.36 5.16 -11.38
C THR A 381 -35.45 6.19 -12.06
N ASP A 382 -35.95 6.85 -13.12
CA ASP A 382 -35.20 7.86 -13.89
C ASP A 382 -34.86 9.16 -13.13
N ASP A 383 -35.47 9.38 -11.96
CA ASP A 383 -35.31 10.62 -11.20
C ASP A 383 -33.90 10.78 -10.60
N LYS A 384 -33.13 11.72 -11.16
CA LYS A 384 -31.79 12.08 -10.68
C LYS A 384 -31.79 12.62 -9.25
N ALA A 385 -32.85 13.33 -8.85
CA ALA A 385 -32.97 13.89 -7.50
C ALA A 385 -33.13 12.79 -6.44
N LEU A 386 -33.88 11.73 -6.75
CA LEU A 386 -34.06 10.59 -5.85
C LEU A 386 -32.76 9.81 -5.69
N ARG A 387 -32.01 9.60 -6.78
CA ARG A 387 -30.69 8.94 -6.73
C ARG A 387 -29.68 9.70 -5.87
N GLU A 388 -29.67 11.01 -5.94
CA GLU A 388 -28.78 11.84 -5.10
C GLU A 388 -29.21 11.79 -3.63
N ALA A 389 -30.51 11.84 -3.33
CA ALA A 389 -31.02 11.70 -1.97
C ALA A 389 -30.71 10.33 -1.36
N LEU A 390 -30.88 9.24 -2.13
CA LEU A 390 -30.52 7.88 -1.71
C LEU A 390 -29.01 7.73 -1.48
N ARG A 391 -28.18 8.36 -2.32
CA ARG A 391 -26.73 8.38 -2.13
C ARG A 391 -26.34 9.11 -0.86
N GLN A 392 -26.95 10.26 -0.58
CA GLN A 392 -26.71 11.02 0.64
C GLN A 392 -27.15 10.25 1.89
N PHE A 393 -28.29 9.55 1.82
CA PHE A 393 -28.74 8.66 2.87
C PHE A 393 -27.72 7.54 3.12
N HIS A 394 -27.25 6.86 2.08
CA HIS A 394 -26.25 5.81 2.18
C HIS A 394 -24.93 6.31 2.80
N LEU A 395 -24.42 7.46 2.34
CA LEU A 395 -23.23 8.09 2.93
C LEU A 395 -23.43 8.41 4.42
N SER A 396 -24.63 8.88 4.79
CA SER A 396 -24.95 9.17 6.19
C SER A 396 -24.97 7.90 7.05
N VAL A 397 -25.53 6.79 6.54
CA VAL A 397 -25.53 5.50 7.24
C VAL A 397 -24.12 4.95 7.41
N HIS A 398 -23.28 5.03 6.37
CA HIS A 398 -21.87 4.65 6.46
C HIS A 398 -21.12 5.46 7.53
N ALA A 399 -21.29 6.79 7.55
CA ALA A 399 -20.64 7.64 8.55
C ALA A 399 -21.04 7.31 10.00
N ILE A 400 -22.26 6.79 10.22
CA ILE A 400 -22.71 6.34 11.55
C ILE A 400 -22.04 5.01 11.92
N ILE A 401 -21.91 4.07 10.97
CA ILE A 401 -21.19 2.80 11.19
C ILE A 401 -19.71 3.06 11.50
N ASP A 402 -19.09 3.98 10.77
CA ASP A 402 -17.69 4.37 10.97
C ASP A 402 -17.47 4.90 12.38
N ARG A 403 -18.38 5.72 12.92
CA ARG A 403 -18.31 6.26 14.29
C ARG A 403 -18.25 5.17 15.37
N ILE A 404 -18.90 4.01 15.16
CA ILE A 404 -18.86 2.89 16.11
C ILE A 404 -17.47 2.23 16.13
N TYR A 405 -16.86 2.09 14.95
CA TYR A 405 -15.58 1.41 14.80
C TYR A 405 -14.38 2.33 15.04
N GLU A 406 -14.54 3.66 14.95
CA GLU A 406 -13.46 4.64 15.15
C GLU A 406 -12.65 4.38 16.44
N GLN A 407 -13.32 4.01 17.54
CA GLN A 407 -12.65 3.70 18.81
C GLN A 407 -11.85 2.38 18.84
N HIS A 408 -12.05 1.49 17.86
CA HIS A 408 -11.44 0.16 17.80
C HIS A 408 -10.40 0.03 16.67
N VAL A 409 -10.47 0.88 15.64
CA VAL A 409 -9.63 0.77 14.43
C VAL A 409 -8.14 0.93 14.72
N ASP A 410 -7.73 1.93 15.50
CA ASP A 410 -6.30 2.20 15.74
C ASP A 410 -5.58 1.02 16.40
N LEU A 411 -6.23 0.40 17.40
CA LEU A 411 -5.71 -0.80 18.07
C LEU A 411 -5.67 -1.98 17.11
N TYR A 412 -6.76 -2.20 16.36
CA TYR A 412 -6.84 -3.28 15.37
C TYR A 412 -5.72 -3.19 14.32
N LEU A 413 -5.46 -1.99 13.79
CA LEU A 413 -4.45 -1.76 12.76
C LEU A 413 -3.04 -2.11 13.25
N GLN A 414 -2.72 -1.72 14.49
CA GLN A 414 -1.43 -2.04 15.11
C GLN A 414 -1.29 -3.53 15.37
N GLU A 415 -2.32 -4.15 15.94
CA GLU A 415 -2.32 -5.58 16.25
C GLU A 415 -2.26 -6.47 14.99
N GLU A 416 -2.91 -6.07 13.89
CA GLU A 416 -2.84 -6.77 12.60
C GLU A 416 -1.41 -6.74 12.04
N LEU A 417 -0.73 -5.59 12.11
CA LEU A 417 0.66 -5.46 11.68
C LEU A 417 1.62 -6.28 12.55
N ASP A 418 1.47 -6.22 13.87
CA ASP A 418 2.31 -6.98 14.80
C ASP A 418 2.12 -8.49 14.65
N ARG A 419 0.87 -8.94 14.47
CA ARG A 419 0.55 -10.34 14.18
C ARG A 419 1.14 -10.78 12.85
N PHE A 420 1.07 -9.94 11.81
CA PHE A 420 1.68 -10.23 10.52
C PHE A 420 3.20 -10.41 10.66
N ARG A 421 3.88 -9.49 11.35
CA ARG A 421 5.32 -9.59 11.62
C ARG A 421 5.67 -10.88 12.37
N ALA A 422 4.91 -11.23 13.42
CA ALA A 422 5.12 -12.45 14.18
C ALA A 422 4.91 -13.72 13.33
N LYS A 423 3.91 -13.71 12.43
CA LYS A 423 3.68 -14.82 11.49
C LYS A 423 4.83 -14.95 10.48
N CYS A 424 5.35 -13.84 9.95
CA CYS A 424 6.49 -13.85 9.04
C CYS A 424 7.75 -14.39 9.72
N ASP A 425 8.08 -13.88 10.92
CA ASP A 425 9.23 -14.35 11.69
C ASP A 425 9.09 -15.84 12.05
N GLY A 426 7.87 -16.28 12.40
CA GLY A 426 7.57 -17.67 12.69
C GLY A 426 7.83 -18.62 11.51
N GLU A 427 7.35 -18.27 10.30
CA GLU A 427 7.56 -19.10 9.11
C GLU A 427 9.02 -19.10 8.63
N VAL A 428 9.70 -17.95 8.65
CA VAL A 428 11.12 -17.86 8.29
C VAL A 428 11.98 -18.63 9.30
N SER A 429 11.76 -18.43 10.60
CA SER A 429 12.45 -19.16 11.67
C SER A 429 12.20 -20.67 11.59
N ARG A 430 10.99 -21.10 11.23
CA ARG A 430 10.65 -22.51 11.03
C ARG A 430 11.39 -23.09 9.82
N PHE A 431 11.51 -22.34 8.74
CA PHE A 431 12.30 -22.73 7.58
C PHE A 431 13.78 -22.84 7.93
N ASP A 432 14.36 -21.84 8.58
CA ASP A 432 15.77 -21.86 9.01
C ASP A 432 16.09 -23.04 9.93
N ARG A 433 15.20 -23.35 10.87
CA ARG A 433 15.36 -24.54 11.74
C ARG A 433 15.32 -25.83 10.94
N LYS A 434 14.39 -25.97 9.99
CA LYS A 434 14.31 -27.15 9.12
C LYS A 434 15.56 -27.28 8.25
N ALA A 435 16.03 -26.18 7.67
CA ALA A 435 17.24 -26.15 6.86
C ALA A 435 18.48 -26.55 7.68
N ALA A 436 18.65 -25.97 8.88
CA ALA A 436 19.75 -26.30 9.78
C ALA A 436 19.71 -27.75 10.28
N GLN A 437 18.52 -28.29 10.57
CA GLN A 437 18.35 -29.70 10.95
C GLN A 437 18.75 -30.64 9.81
N GLN A 438 18.31 -30.35 8.59
CA GLN A 438 18.67 -31.16 7.42
C GLN A 438 20.18 -31.16 7.17
N GLU A 439 20.85 -30.02 7.32
CA GLU A 439 22.30 -29.92 7.19
C GLU A 439 23.02 -30.75 8.27
N GLN A 440 22.61 -30.62 9.54
CA GLN A 440 23.20 -31.37 10.66
C GLN A 440 22.98 -32.88 10.56
N GLU A 441 21.79 -33.32 10.14
CA GLU A 441 21.49 -34.74 9.93
C GLU A 441 22.36 -35.33 8.82
N GLN A 442 22.55 -34.62 7.72
CA GLN A 442 23.43 -35.07 6.64
C GLN A 442 24.89 -35.15 7.08
N GLU A 443 25.40 -34.13 7.79
CA GLU A 443 26.77 -34.13 8.30
C GLU A 443 27.02 -35.26 9.31
N THR A 444 26.07 -35.50 10.22
CA THR A 444 26.18 -36.58 11.21
C THR A 444 26.13 -37.96 10.56
N ILE A 445 25.28 -38.16 9.55
CA ILE A 445 25.23 -39.41 8.76
C ILE A 445 26.57 -39.67 8.08
N LEU A 446 27.14 -38.66 7.41
CA LEU A 446 28.43 -38.80 6.72
C LEU A 446 29.57 -39.05 7.71
N ARG A 447 29.59 -38.34 8.84
CA ARG A 447 30.62 -38.50 9.88
C ARG A 447 30.51 -39.85 10.60
N ASN A 448 29.31 -40.36 10.81
CA ASN A 448 29.09 -41.68 11.38
C ASN A 448 29.51 -42.79 10.41
N LYS A 449 29.19 -42.67 9.11
CA LYS A 449 29.68 -43.61 8.08
C LYS A 449 31.21 -43.60 7.96
N TYR A 450 31.83 -42.42 8.07
CA TYR A 450 33.30 -42.32 8.13
C TYR A 450 33.86 -43.01 9.38
N ARG A 451 33.29 -42.75 10.57
CA ARG A 451 33.72 -43.42 11.81
C ARG A 451 33.57 -44.94 11.72
N GLU A 452 32.48 -45.42 11.12
CA GLU A 452 32.25 -46.85 10.92
C GLU A 452 33.32 -47.46 9.98
N MET A 453 33.66 -46.79 8.87
CA MET A 453 34.74 -47.22 7.97
C MET A 453 36.14 -47.15 8.61
N ALA A 454 36.43 -46.09 9.40
CA ALA A 454 37.71 -45.93 10.09
C ALA A 454 37.91 -47.00 11.17
N ILE A 455 36.85 -47.32 11.93
CA ILE A 455 36.87 -48.42 12.92
C ILE A 455 37.08 -49.77 12.23
N LEU A 456 36.48 -49.99 11.05
CA LEU A 456 36.72 -51.22 10.26
C LEU A 456 38.15 -51.32 9.71
N GLN A 457 38.82 -50.18 9.46
CA GLN A 457 40.19 -50.14 8.98
C GLN A 457 41.23 -50.39 10.10
N ASP A 458 40.97 -49.89 11.31
CA ASP A 458 41.82 -50.15 12.49
C ASP A 458 41.68 -51.59 13.03
N ILE A 459 40.54 -52.26 12.80
CA ILE A 459 40.32 -53.65 13.21
C ILE A 459 40.92 -54.66 12.20
N SER A 460 41.18 -54.26 10.96
CA SER A 460 41.74 -55.11 9.90
C SER A 460 43.27 -55.28 9.96
N GLY A 461 43.77 -55.70 11.13
CA GLY A 461 45.07 -56.36 11.26
C GLY A 461 45.02 -57.88 11.00
N ALA A 462 43.84 -58.49 10.96
CA ALA A 462 43.72 -59.93 10.70
C ALA A 462 42.31 -60.29 10.20
N GLU A 463 42.29 -61.21 9.23
CA GLU A 463 41.15 -62.01 8.78
C GLU A 463 40.23 -61.40 7.70
N LYS A 464 40.47 -61.89 6.49
CA LYS A 464 39.57 -61.82 5.34
C LYS A 464 38.18 -62.35 5.75
N PHE A 465 37.14 -61.71 5.22
CA PHE A 465 35.72 -62.10 5.15
C PHE A 465 34.75 -61.32 6.06
N ASP A 466 34.00 -60.38 5.46
CA ASP A 466 32.52 -60.43 5.47
C ASP A 466 31.86 -59.54 4.37
N PHE A 467 32.42 -59.56 3.16
CA PHE A 467 32.01 -58.66 2.07
C PHE A 467 30.65 -59.05 1.45
N LEU A 468 30.21 -60.30 1.60
CA LEU A 468 28.98 -60.81 0.96
C LEU A 468 27.72 -60.60 1.82
N THR A 469 27.88 -60.49 3.13
CA THR A 469 26.75 -60.34 4.07
C THR A 469 26.23 -58.89 4.08
N SER A 470 27.13 -57.91 3.93
CA SER A 470 26.79 -56.50 3.70
C SER A 470 26.22 -56.29 2.29
N PHE A 471 26.79 -56.91 1.26
CA PHE A 471 26.32 -56.80 -0.12
C PHE A 471 24.91 -57.39 -0.32
N LYS A 472 24.60 -58.50 0.36
CA LYS A 472 23.29 -59.16 0.25
C LYS A 472 22.17 -58.36 0.92
N LYS A 473 22.44 -57.64 2.01
CA LYS A 473 21.43 -56.80 2.68
C LYS A 473 21.09 -55.52 1.88
N VAL A 474 22.02 -55.05 1.05
CA VAL A 474 21.84 -53.85 0.21
C VAL A 474 21.08 -54.17 -1.10
N LEU A 475 21.11 -55.41 -1.58
CA LEU A 475 20.46 -55.84 -2.83
C LEU A 475 18.95 -56.11 -2.74
N PHE A 476 18.38 -56.25 -1.53
CA PHE A 476 16.98 -56.67 -1.35
C PHE A 476 16.03 -55.56 -0.86
N LEU A 477 16.38 -54.27 -1.00
CA LEU A 477 15.42 -53.18 -0.79
C LEU A 477 14.54 -52.97 -2.04
N PRO A 478 13.21 -52.90 -1.92
CA PRO A 478 12.31 -52.81 -3.07
C PRO A 478 12.29 -51.40 -3.69
N VAL A 479 12.34 -51.38 -5.02
CA VAL A 479 12.36 -50.21 -5.92
C VAL A 479 10.92 -49.79 -6.26
N VAL A 480 10.58 -48.50 -6.13
CA VAL A 480 9.34 -47.93 -6.68
C VAL A 480 9.65 -46.67 -7.50
N ALA A 481 9.03 -46.57 -8.67
CA ALA A 481 9.18 -45.53 -9.70
C ALA A 481 8.12 -44.42 -9.59
N ILE A 482 8.39 -43.22 -10.17
CA ILE A 482 7.54 -42.12 -10.72
C ILE A 482 8.39 -40.83 -10.63
N GLY A 483 8.48 -39.86 -11.55
CA GLY A 483 7.80 -39.51 -12.82
C GLY A 483 7.77 -37.97 -12.92
N SER A 484 8.35 -37.38 -13.98
CA SER A 484 8.49 -35.93 -14.19
C SER A 484 7.22 -35.25 -14.73
N PRO A 485 6.91 -33.98 -14.42
CA PRO A 485 6.06 -33.15 -15.26
C PRO A 485 6.93 -32.30 -16.20
N VAL A 486 6.76 -32.50 -17.52
CA VAL A 486 7.29 -31.59 -18.55
C VAL A 486 6.11 -30.97 -19.27
N MET A 487 6.11 -29.64 -19.37
CA MET A 487 5.14 -28.83 -20.12
C MET A 487 5.75 -28.44 -21.47
N HIS A 488 5.20 -28.93 -22.58
CA HIS A 488 5.31 -28.30 -23.91
C HIS A 488 4.06 -28.64 -24.77
N PRO A 489 3.65 -27.76 -25.71
CA PRO A 489 2.36 -27.85 -26.38
C PRO A 489 2.35 -28.72 -27.66
N SER A 490 1.21 -29.40 -27.85
CA SER A 490 0.53 -29.80 -29.09
C SER A 490 1.30 -30.44 -30.27
N SER A 491 0.94 -31.69 -30.62
CA SER A 491 0.11 -31.98 -31.82
C SER A 491 -0.13 -33.49 -32.05
N SER A 492 -1.37 -33.80 -32.48
CA SER A 492 -1.85 -34.99 -33.23
C SER A 492 -2.11 -36.35 -32.53
N SER A 493 -3.42 -36.61 -32.32
CA SER A 493 -4.18 -37.79 -32.83
C SER A 493 -3.67 -39.23 -32.53
N SER A 494 -4.36 -39.96 -31.63
CA SER A 494 -5.42 -40.94 -31.98
C SER A 494 -5.75 -41.98 -30.88
N ARG A 495 -7.07 -42.22 -30.74
CA ARG A 495 -7.81 -43.44 -30.38
C ARG A 495 -7.72 -44.12 -28.99
N ALA A 496 -8.85 -43.97 -28.31
CA ALA A 496 -9.52 -44.70 -27.22
C ALA A 496 -9.33 -46.24 -27.09
N SER A 497 -9.35 -46.71 -25.83
CA SER A 497 -10.40 -47.62 -25.30
C SER A 497 -10.38 -47.78 -23.76
N SER A 498 -11.60 -47.82 -23.22
CA SER A 498 -12.17 -48.08 -21.87
C SER A 498 -11.53 -49.13 -20.93
N SER A 499 -11.58 -48.91 -19.59
CA SER A 499 -12.60 -49.48 -18.67
C SER A 499 -12.28 -49.26 -17.16
N MET A 500 -13.35 -49.22 -16.36
CA MET A 500 -13.54 -48.84 -14.94
C MET A 500 -13.11 -49.89 -13.88
N LYS A 501 -12.78 -49.46 -12.64
CA LYS A 501 -13.47 -49.78 -11.34
C LYS A 501 -12.73 -49.30 -10.06
N ASP A 502 -13.54 -48.98 -9.03
CA ASP A 502 -13.28 -48.64 -7.60
C ASP A 502 -12.26 -49.58 -6.88
N ASP A 503 -11.68 -49.36 -5.68
CA ASP A 503 -12.17 -48.74 -4.43
C ASP A 503 -11.03 -48.67 -3.35
N THR A 504 -11.17 -47.74 -2.40
CA THR A 504 -10.70 -47.67 -0.97
C THR A 504 -9.42 -48.35 -0.43
N SER A 505 -8.52 -47.56 0.20
CA SER A 505 -8.13 -47.64 1.65
C SER A 505 -6.80 -46.93 2.00
N GLU A 506 -6.79 -46.31 3.18
CA GLU A 506 -5.72 -45.55 3.84
C GLU A 506 -4.39 -46.29 4.04
N LYS A 507 -3.26 -45.58 3.89
CA LYS A 507 -2.16 -45.51 4.89
C LYS A 507 -0.99 -44.63 4.42
N LEU A 508 -0.65 -43.68 5.30
CA LEU A 508 0.69 -43.20 5.68
C LEU A 508 1.84 -43.44 4.68
N SER A 509 2.27 -42.37 3.99
CA SER A 509 3.45 -42.37 3.11
C SER A 509 4.31 -41.14 3.37
N THR A 510 5.27 -41.28 4.29
CA THR A 510 6.45 -40.41 4.39
C THR A 510 7.31 -40.68 3.16
N GLN A 511 7.32 -39.76 2.19
CA GLN A 511 8.21 -39.83 1.03
C GLN A 511 9.61 -39.36 1.42
N THR A 512 10.49 -40.33 1.66
CA THR A 512 11.94 -40.13 1.69
C THR A 512 12.50 -40.29 0.29
N SER A 513 13.28 -39.29 -0.10
CA SER A 513 14.11 -39.11 -1.30
C SER A 513 14.87 -40.35 -1.81
N THR A 514 14.84 -40.56 -3.12
CA THR A 514 15.78 -41.42 -3.86
C THR A 514 17.05 -40.65 -4.23
N THR A 515 18.20 -41.04 -3.66
CA THR A 515 19.55 -40.65 -4.07
C THR A 515 20.09 -41.56 -5.18
N SER A 516 20.83 -40.93 -6.09
CA SER A 516 21.66 -41.50 -7.15
C SER A 516 22.76 -42.43 -6.62
N LYS A 517 23.16 -43.39 -7.46
CA LYS A 517 24.32 -44.26 -7.25
C LYS A 517 25.62 -43.46 -7.42
N GLU A 518 26.45 -43.39 -6.39
CA GLU A 518 27.87 -43.04 -6.48
C GLU A 518 28.74 -44.02 -5.65
N PRO A 519 29.96 -44.35 -6.10
CA PRO A 519 30.86 -45.28 -5.43
C PRO A 519 31.44 -44.68 -4.14
N LEU A 520 31.60 -45.52 -3.10
CA LEU A 520 32.04 -45.07 -1.77
C LEU A 520 33.54 -44.68 -1.73
N PRO A 521 33.89 -43.63 -0.95
CA PRO A 521 35.26 -43.19 -0.74
C PRO A 521 36.00 -44.02 0.34
N SER A 522 37.26 -44.38 0.10
CA SER A 522 38.12 -45.16 1.01
C SER A 522 39.14 -44.32 1.80
N THR A 523 39.12 -42.98 1.69
CA THR A 523 40.12 -42.07 2.27
C THR A 523 39.49 -40.84 2.95
N GLU A 524 40.17 -40.26 3.95
CA GLU A 524 39.73 -39.08 4.74
C GLU A 524 39.41 -37.86 3.86
N LEU A 525 40.20 -37.63 2.81
CA LEU A 525 39.99 -36.57 1.82
C LEU A 525 38.70 -36.75 1.04
N ALA A 526 38.33 -37.99 0.72
CA ALA A 526 37.16 -38.29 -0.08
C ALA A 526 35.86 -38.30 0.76
N ALA A 527 35.95 -38.50 2.09
CA ALA A 527 34.85 -38.19 3.02
C ALA A 527 34.61 -36.67 3.15
N ASN A 528 35.68 -35.87 3.23
CA ASN A 528 35.57 -34.41 3.22
C ASN A 528 35.03 -33.88 1.87
N ALA A 529 35.43 -34.48 0.75
CA ALA A 529 34.89 -34.15 -0.57
C ALA A 529 33.39 -34.51 -0.70
N ALA A 530 32.95 -35.63 -0.12
CA ALA A 530 31.53 -36.01 -0.11
C ALA A 530 30.67 -35.07 0.76
N ILE A 531 31.20 -34.58 1.89
CA ILE A 531 30.54 -33.55 2.72
C ILE A 531 30.44 -32.23 1.96
N LEU A 532 31.48 -31.85 1.22
CA LEU A 532 31.44 -30.66 0.37
C LEU A 532 30.41 -30.82 -0.75
N ASN A 533 30.36 -31.96 -1.44
CA ASN A 533 29.36 -32.21 -2.49
C ASN A 533 27.92 -32.24 -1.95
N SER A 534 27.69 -32.74 -0.73
CA SER A 534 26.35 -32.65 -0.10
C SER A 534 25.97 -31.22 0.26
N ARG A 535 26.91 -30.41 0.77
CA ARG A 535 26.69 -28.98 1.03
C ARG A 535 26.37 -28.21 -0.25
N LEU A 536 26.98 -28.59 -1.38
CA LEU A 536 26.69 -27.99 -2.69
C LEU A 536 25.29 -28.34 -3.21
N ALA A 537 24.82 -29.57 -3.01
CA ALA A 537 23.44 -29.95 -3.30
C ALA A 537 22.42 -29.22 -2.39
N SER A 538 22.83 -28.89 -1.16
CA SER A 538 22.02 -28.10 -0.23
C SER A 538 21.79 -26.66 -0.71
N ILE A 539 22.68 -26.08 -1.53
CA ILE A 539 22.57 -24.69 -2.06
C ILE A 539 21.23 -24.43 -2.74
N ARG A 540 20.67 -25.44 -3.42
CA ARG A 540 19.37 -25.33 -4.12
C ARG A 540 18.19 -25.06 -3.17
N ASN A 541 18.34 -25.37 -1.88
CA ASN A 541 17.29 -25.22 -0.87
C ASN A 541 17.59 -24.09 0.14
N LEU A 542 18.52 -23.18 -0.16
CA LEU A 542 18.92 -22.11 0.79
C LEU A 542 17.84 -21.05 1.00
N PHE A 543 17.05 -20.76 -0.03
CA PHE A 543 15.78 -20.06 0.12
C PHE A 543 14.72 -20.72 -0.77
N SER A 544 13.50 -20.82 -0.25
CA SER A 544 12.39 -21.52 -0.89
C SER A 544 11.37 -20.55 -1.46
N LEU A 545 10.88 -20.86 -2.67
CA LEU A 545 9.73 -20.21 -3.30
C LEU A 545 8.43 -20.45 -2.51
N GLU A 546 8.31 -21.59 -1.83
CA GLU A 546 7.12 -21.92 -1.02
C GLU A 546 6.96 -20.95 0.15
N VAL A 547 8.04 -20.68 0.88
CA VAL A 547 8.04 -19.69 1.96
C VAL A 547 7.70 -18.29 1.41
N ALA A 548 8.24 -17.93 0.25
CA ALA A 548 7.91 -16.65 -0.38
C ALA A 548 6.42 -16.56 -0.74
N LEU A 549 5.82 -17.63 -1.28
CA LEU A 549 4.39 -17.71 -1.56
C LEU A 549 3.55 -17.59 -0.30
N ASP A 550 3.91 -18.31 0.76
CA ASP A 550 3.18 -18.30 2.04
C ASP A 550 3.21 -16.91 2.69
N LEU A 551 4.36 -16.23 2.67
CA LEU A 551 4.52 -14.87 3.18
C LEU A 551 3.71 -13.87 2.35
N ILE A 552 3.76 -13.97 1.02
CA ILE A 552 2.97 -13.10 0.12
C ILE A 552 1.47 -13.34 0.30
N GLN A 553 1.03 -14.59 0.47
CA GLN A 553 -0.36 -14.90 0.74
C GLN A 553 -0.79 -14.35 2.11
N ALA A 554 0.03 -14.51 3.15
CA ALA A 554 -0.24 -13.95 4.46
C ALA A 554 -0.34 -12.42 4.42
N ALA A 555 0.53 -11.76 3.66
CA ALA A 555 0.48 -10.31 3.45
C ALA A 555 -0.78 -9.89 2.70
N ARG A 556 -1.16 -10.65 1.66
CA ARG A 556 -2.39 -10.42 0.90
C ARG A 556 -3.62 -10.48 1.80
N GLU A 557 -3.75 -11.53 2.61
CA GLU A 557 -4.88 -11.70 3.54
C GLU A 557 -4.93 -10.57 4.58
N SER A 558 -3.77 -10.13 5.08
CA SER A 558 -3.66 -9.02 6.04
C SER A 558 -4.05 -7.66 5.41
N ILE A 559 -3.56 -7.38 4.20
CA ILE A 559 -3.94 -6.19 3.44
C ILE A 559 -5.42 -6.23 3.05
N GLU A 560 -5.97 -7.38 2.65
CA GLU A 560 -7.39 -7.52 2.32
C GLU A 560 -8.30 -7.17 3.50
N ARG A 561 -7.94 -7.60 4.72
CA ARG A 561 -8.67 -7.20 5.95
C ARG A 561 -8.50 -5.73 6.27
N THR A 562 -7.27 -5.21 6.22
CA THR A 562 -6.94 -3.81 6.54
C THR A 562 -7.56 -2.83 5.54
N ALA A 563 -7.63 -3.23 4.27
CA ALA A 563 -8.20 -2.46 3.16
C ALA A 563 -9.66 -2.08 3.37
N LEU A 564 -10.42 -2.84 4.17
CA LEU A 564 -11.80 -2.47 4.51
C LEU A 564 -11.86 -1.13 5.22
N PHE A 565 -10.88 -0.85 6.09
CA PHE A 565 -10.79 0.40 6.85
C PHE A 565 -10.23 1.57 6.03
N ALA A 566 -9.64 1.31 4.86
CA ALA A 566 -9.21 2.38 3.94
C ALA A 566 -10.38 3.16 3.31
N LEU A 567 -11.61 2.65 3.47
CA LEU A 567 -12.84 3.33 3.05
C LEU A 567 -13.33 4.39 4.05
N PHE A 568 -12.76 4.46 5.26
CA PHE A 568 -13.11 5.47 6.25
C PHE A 568 -12.85 6.88 5.72
N GLU A 569 -13.79 7.80 5.98
CA GLU A 569 -13.59 9.22 5.69
C GLU A 569 -12.79 9.87 6.82
N GLY A 570 -11.65 10.49 6.49
CA GLY A 570 -10.85 11.27 7.45
C GLY A 570 -9.43 10.73 7.65
N GLN A 571 -8.90 10.93 8.86
CA GLN A 571 -7.51 10.56 9.21
C GLN A 571 -7.33 9.05 9.34
N THR A 572 -8.29 8.36 9.95
CA THR A 572 -8.27 6.89 10.13
C THR A 572 -8.19 6.12 8.82
N GLY A 573 -8.83 6.62 7.75
CA GLY A 573 -8.74 6.03 6.42
C GLY A 573 -7.37 6.18 5.77
N GLU A 574 -6.69 7.33 5.97
CA GLU A 574 -5.31 7.52 5.52
C GLU A 574 -4.34 6.68 6.34
N GLU A 575 -4.53 6.59 7.66
CA GLU A 575 -3.75 5.71 8.54
C GLU A 575 -3.88 4.25 8.13
N ALA A 576 -5.08 3.78 7.78
CA ALA A 576 -5.27 2.42 7.26
C ALA A 576 -4.50 2.18 5.94
N LYS A 577 -4.42 3.17 5.04
CA LYS A 577 -3.59 3.08 3.83
C LYS A 577 -2.10 3.03 4.17
N GLU A 578 -1.65 3.85 5.11
CA GLU A 578 -0.26 3.81 5.61
C GLU A 578 0.06 2.45 6.21
N GLN A 579 -0.87 1.84 6.96
CA GLN A 579 -0.70 0.50 7.53
C GLN A 579 -0.61 -0.59 6.45
N CYS A 580 -1.42 -0.53 5.39
CA CYS A 580 -1.25 -1.41 4.22
C CYS A 580 0.15 -1.27 3.59
N GLN A 581 0.69 -0.05 3.51
CA GLN A 581 2.06 0.17 3.05
C GLN A 581 3.09 -0.41 4.03
N LEU A 582 2.87 -0.27 5.33
CA LEU A 582 3.76 -0.82 6.36
C LEU A 582 3.76 -2.36 6.36
N ILE A 583 2.62 -3.02 6.17
CA ILE A 583 2.53 -4.47 5.98
C ILE A 583 3.38 -4.91 4.79
N PHE A 584 3.33 -4.19 3.66
CA PHE A 584 4.19 -4.47 2.52
C PHE A 584 5.68 -4.24 2.83
N THR A 585 6.04 -3.17 3.55
CA THR A 585 7.44 -2.98 3.96
C THR A 585 7.93 -4.09 4.87
N ALA A 586 7.10 -4.57 5.79
CA ALA A 586 7.43 -5.70 6.66
C ALA A 586 7.59 -7.00 5.85
N LEU A 587 6.73 -7.24 4.84
CA LEU A 587 6.89 -8.37 3.92
C LEU A 587 8.28 -8.35 3.26
N LEU A 588 8.69 -7.20 2.71
CA LEU A 588 10.00 -7.06 2.06
C LEU A 588 11.16 -7.17 3.04
N GLU A 589 10.99 -6.72 4.28
CA GLU A 589 12.00 -6.85 5.32
C GLU A 589 12.27 -8.34 5.62
N PHE A 590 11.23 -9.13 5.89
CA PHE A 590 11.36 -10.56 6.17
C PHE A 590 11.77 -11.38 4.94
N LEU A 591 11.16 -11.10 3.79
CA LEU A 591 11.48 -11.83 2.56
C LEU A 591 12.90 -11.47 2.05
N GLY A 592 13.28 -10.19 2.13
CA GLY A 592 14.56 -9.68 1.68
C GLY A 592 15.70 -10.00 2.64
N PHE A 593 15.70 -9.40 3.83
CA PHE A 593 16.81 -9.51 4.78
C PHE A 593 16.88 -10.88 5.45
N HIS A 594 15.74 -11.42 5.88
CA HIS A 594 15.75 -12.64 6.69
C HIS A 594 15.78 -13.93 5.87
N HIS A 595 15.19 -13.95 4.67
CA HIS A 595 15.13 -15.16 3.83
C HIS A 595 16.15 -15.13 2.69
N ILE A 596 16.02 -14.18 1.77
CA ILE A 596 16.82 -14.15 0.53
C ILE A 596 18.29 -13.78 0.80
N GLN A 597 18.54 -12.70 1.54
CA GLN A 597 19.91 -12.26 1.83
C GLN A 597 20.69 -13.33 2.60
N ASN A 598 20.11 -13.88 3.68
CA ASN A 598 20.72 -14.98 4.42
C ASN A 598 21.02 -16.20 3.53
N GLY A 599 20.11 -16.52 2.60
CA GLY A 599 20.31 -17.57 1.62
C GLY A 599 21.45 -17.26 0.64
N PHE A 600 21.54 -16.04 0.10
CA PHE A 600 22.66 -15.65 -0.77
C PHE A 600 24.00 -15.61 -0.03
N GLU A 601 24.06 -15.10 1.20
CA GLU A 601 25.28 -15.07 2.01
C GLU A 601 25.80 -16.48 2.32
N ARG A 602 24.90 -17.42 2.63
CA ARG A 602 25.25 -18.84 2.79
C ARG A 602 25.76 -19.42 1.46
N ALA A 603 25.07 -19.17 0.34
CA ALA A 603 25.49 -19.67 -0.98
C ALA A 603 26.87 -19.13 -1.39
N LEU A 604 27.12 -17.85 -1.15
CA LEU A 604 28.41 -17.20 -1.39
C LEU A 604 29.52 -17.80 -0.52
N SER A 605 29.22 -18.11 0.75
CA SER A 605 30.18 -18.77 1.65
C SER A 605 30.60 -20.13 1.10
N HIS A 606 29.64 -20.93 0.61
CA HIS A 606 29.92 -22.22 -0.02
C HIS A 606 30.72 -22.10 -1.34
N LEU A 607 30.42 -21.09 -2.17
CA LEU A 607 31.21 -20.79 -3.38
C LEU A 607 32.63 -20.32 -3.05
N THR A 608 32.84 -19.74 -1.87
CA THR A 608 34.16 -19.26 -1.45
C THR A 608 35.02 -20.41 -0.94
N GLU A 609 34.42 -21.34 -0.19
CA GLU A 609 35.08 -22.55 0.31
C GLU A 609 35.38 -23.57 -0.79
N TYR A 610 34.65 -23.53 -1.91
CA TYR A 610 34.87 -24.43 -3.03
C TYR A 610 36.28 -24.27 -3.64
N ARG A 611 37.03 -25.37 -3.64
CA ARG A 611 38.26 -25.53 -4.41
C ARG A 611 38.01 -26.54 -5.53
N PRO A 612 38.32 -26.21 -6.79
CA PRO A 612 38.13 -27.15 -7.88
C PRO A 612 39.02 -28.39 -7.66
N PRO A 613 38.50 -29.60 -7.92
CA PRO A 613 39.26 -30.83 -7.69
C PRO A 613 40.49 -30.86 -8.59
N THR A 614 41.66 -30.91 -7.97
CA THR A 614 42.93 -31.17 -8.65
C THR A 614 42.90 -32.61 -9.14
N THR A 615 43.09 -32.81 -10.45
CA THR A 615 42.93 -34.09 -11.18
C THR A 615 43.98 -35.17 -10.83
N THR A 616 44.48 -35.22 -9.59
CA THR A 616 45.57 -36.12 -9.19
C THR A 616 45.21 -37.20 -8.18
N ASP A 617 43.97 -37.32 -7.71
CA ASP A 617 43.60 -38.36 -6.75
C ASP A 617 42.49 -39.28 -7.29
N GLY A 618 42.90 -40.28 -8.08
CA GLY A 618 42.06 -41.40 -8.51
C GLY A 618 42.20 -41.76 -9.98
N GLY A 619 43.06 -42.75 -10.29
CA GLY A 619 43.31 -43.19 -11.67
C GLY A 619 42.08 -43.76 -12.37
N GLY A 620 41.81 -43.25 -13.57
CA GLY A 620 40.79 -43.75 -14.49
C GLY A 620 40.69 -42.84 -15.71
N GLU A 621 41.41 -43.16 -16.78
CA GLU A 621 41.22 -42.52 -18.09
C GLU A 621 39.78 -42.77 -18.56
N GLY A 622 38.94 -41.73 -18.54
CA GLY A 622 37.59 -41.80 -19.13
C GLY A 622 36.51 -40.87 -18.58
N GLU A 623 36.71 -40.20 -17.45
CA GLU A 623 35.64 -39.38 -16.86
C GLU A 623 35.69 -37.92 -17.34
N ARG A 624 34.51 -37.43 -17.75
CA ARG A 624 34.27 -36.10 -18.33
C ARG A 624 34.86 -35.01 -17.44
N PRO A 625 35.32 -33.86 -17.98
CA PRO A 625 35.76 -32.73 -17.17
C PRO A 625 34.66 -32.38 -16.18
N GLN A 626 34.89 -32.73 -14.92
CA GLN A 626 33.91 -32.65 -13.84
C GLN A 626 33.51 -31.18 -13.72
N GLN A 627 32.27 -30.89 -14.11
CA GLN A 627 31.73 -29.55 -14.12
C GLN A 627 31.84 -28.95 -12.73
N VAL A 628 32.11 -27.64 -12.65
CA VAL A 628 31.96 -26.91 -11.40
C VAL A 628 30.45 -26.81 -11.11
N GLU A 629 29.87 -27.89 -10.57
CA GLU A 629 28.49 -27.98 -10.07
C GLU A 629 28.06 -26.79 -9.20
N PRO A 630 28.90 -26.23 -8.30
CA PRO A 630 28.52 -25.09 -7.46
C PRO A 630 27.99 -23.86 -8.21
N LEU A 631 28.59 -23.53 -9.36
CA LEU A 631 28.22 -22.33 -10.10
C LEU A 631 26.87 -22.50 -10.81
N VAL A 632 26.57 -23.72 -11.27
CA VAL A 632 25.27 -24.05 -11.87
C VAL A 632 24.18 -23.97 -10.80
N THR A 633 24.43 -24.53 -9.61
CA THR A 633 23.48 -24.46 -8.50
C THR A 633 23.27 -23.02 -8.01
N PHE A 634 24.31 -22.18 -8.04
CA PHE A 634 24.17 -20.76 -7.75
C PHE A 634 23.28 -20.04 -8.78
N LEU A 635 23.45 -20.31 -10.07
CA LEU A 635 22.60 -19.72 -11.12
C LEU A 635 21.14 -20.17 -11.03
N GLU A 636 20.90 -21.42 -10.65
CA GLU A 636 19.55 -21.88 -10.33
C GLU A 636 18.93 -21.09 -9.17
N LEU A 637 19.74 -20.78 -8.14
CA LEU A 637 19.32 -19.96 -7.01
C LEU A 637 19.02 -18.50 -7.44
N VAL A 638 19.84 -17.92 -8.33
CA VAL A 638 19.56 -16.59 -8.94
C VAL A 638 18.21 -16.60 -9.66
N ASN A 639 17.91 -17.63 -10.46
CA ASN A 639 16.61 -17.75 -11.13
C ASN A 639 15.44 -17.81 -10.14
N VAL A 640 15.59 -18.49 -8.99
CA VAL A 640 14.55 -18.49 -7.94
C VAL A 640 14.40 -17.09 -7.33
N GLY A 641 15.50 -16.36 -7.13
CA GLY A 641 15.49 -14.97 -6.68
C GLY A 641 14.70 -14.06 -7.64
N ASP A 642 14.94 -14.18 -8.95
CA ASP A 642 14.23 -13.41 -9.98
C ASP A 642 12.73 -13.73 -10.00
N LEU A 643 12.34 -15.00 -9.84
CA LEU A 643 10.93 -15.38 -9.73
C LEU A 643 10.26 -14.75 -8.51
N ILE A 644 10.95 -14.70 -7.37
CA ILE A 644 10.43 -14.05 -6.16
C ILE A 644 10.30 -12.53 -6.40
N GLN A 645 11.28 -11.88 -7.04
CA GLN A 645 11.19 -10.47 -7.42
C GLN A 645 9.98 -10.19 -8.32
N GLN A 646 9.76 -11.01 -9.35
CA GLN A 646 8.58 -10.89 -10.23
C GLN A 646 7.26 -11.06 -9.47
N MET A 647 7.20 -11.98 -8.51
CA MET A 647 6.01 -12.16 -7.68
C MET A 647 5.74 -10.94 -6.79
N VAL A 648 6.79 -10.36 -6.21
CA VAL A 648 6.70 -9.11 -5.43
C VAL A 648 6.24 -7.95 -6.31
N ASP A 649 6.72 -7.85 -7.54
CA ASP A 649 6.28 -6.84 -8.51
C ASP A 649 4.79 -6.94 -8.83
N VAL A 650 4.31 -8.15 -9.14
CA VAL A 650 2.90 -8.41 -9.43
C VAL A 650 2.03 -8.13 -8.20
N PHE A 651 2.51 -8.50 -7.00
CA PHE A 651 1.83 -8.20 -5.75
C PHE A 651 1.72 -6.68 -5.52
N TYR A 652 2.81 -5.94 -5.70
CA TYR A 652 2.88 -4.48 -5.54
C TYR A 652 1.92 -3.76 -6.51
N GLU A 653 1.89 -4.17 -7.78
CA GLU A 653 0.98 -3.57 -8.78
C GLU A 653 -0.49 -3.86 -8.48
N LYS A 654 -0.83 -5.08 -8.08
CA LYS A 654 -2.22 -5.48 -7.81
C LYS A 654 -2.73 -4.95 -6.48
N GLU A 655 -2.00 -5.11 -5.39
CA GLU A 655 -2.54 -4.82 -4.05
C GLU A 655 -2.41 -3.35 -3.65
N LEU A 656 -1.32 -2.68 -4.02
CA LEU A 656 -1.08 -1.28 -3.61
C LEU A 656 -1.54 -0.28 -4.68
N ILE A 657 -1.11 -0.45 -5.93
CA ILE A 657 -1.41 0.50 -7.01
C ILE A 657 -2.85 0.37 -7.49
N SER A 658 -3.32 -0.84 -7.80
CA SER A 658 -4.67 -1.01 -8.39
C SER A 658 -5.79 -0.59 -7.43
N ARG A 659 -5.58 -0.80 -6.12
CA ARG A 659 -6.49 -0.35 -5.05
C ARG A 659 -6.33 1.13 -4.67
N LYS A 660 -5.36 1.84 -5.27
CA LYS A 660 -5.05 3.27 -5.03
C LYS A 660 -4.65 3.59 -3.59
N PHE A 661 -3.99 2.65 -2.90
CA PHE A 661 -3.38 2.92 -1.59
C PHE A 661 -2.06 3.67 -1.71
N LEU A 662 -1.48 3.67 -2.91
CA LEU A 662 -0.21 4.31 -3.20
C LEU A 662 -0.19 4.82 -4.65
N ASP A 663 0.25 6.06 -4.82
CA ASP A 663 0.51 6.63 -6.14
C ASP A 663 1.90 6.24 -6.64
N ARG A 664 1.98 5.81 -7.91
CA ARG A 664 3.26 5.43 -8.56
C ARG A 664 4.31 6.55 -8.53
N THR A 665 3.87 7.80 -8.44
CA THR A 665 4.72 8.99 -8.42
C THR A 665 5.19 9.38 -7.03
N ASP A 666 4.68 8.74 -5.98
CA ASP A 666 5.07 9.05 -4.61
C ASP A 666 6.38 8.33 -4.21
N PHE A 667 7.48 9.03 -4.44
CA PHE A 667 8.82 8.58 -4.09
C PHE A 667 9.15 8.70 -2.60
N LEU A 668 8.33 9.42 -1.82
CA LEU A 668 8.56 9.60 -0.39
C LEU A 668 8.04 8.43 0.43
N SER A 669 7.07 7.70 -0.10
CA SER A 669 6.49 6.52 0.53
C SER A 669 7.54 5.49 0.97
N PRO A 670 7.39 4.91 2.17
CA PRO A 670 8.31 3.89 2.67
C PRO A 670 8.26 2.61 1.82
N ALA A 671 7.10 2.27 1.27
CA ALA A 671 6.90 1.11 0.39
C ALA A 671 7.76 1.17 -0.89
N VAL A 672 7.80 2.31 -1.60
CA VAL A 672 8.62 2.46 -2.82
C VAL A 672 10.11 2.37 -2.50
N LYS A 673 10.52 2.95 -1.38
CA LYS A 673 11.93 2.93 -0.93
C LYS A 673 12.38 1.51 -0.60
N GLU A 674 11.60 0.77 0.19
CA GLU A 674 11.93 -0.61 0.54
C GLU A 674 11.85 -1.55 -0.67
N LYS A 675 10.94 -1.33 -1.61
CA LYS A 675 10.93 -2.06 -2.88
C LYS A 675 12.24 -1.88 -3.65
N ARG A 676 12.68 -0.63 -3.87
CA ARG A 676 13.95 -0.35 -4.56
C ARG A 676 15.14 -0.92 -3.82
N ARG A 677 15.11 -0.88 -2.48
CA ARG A 677 16.16 -1.46 -1.63
C ARG A 677 16.22 -2.98 -1.78
N PHE A 678 15.08 -3.64 -1.87
CA PHE A 678 14.97 -5.08 -2.13
C PHE A 678 15.54 -5.46 -3.50
N GLU A 679 15.16 -4.74 -4.56
CA GLU A 679 15.71 -4.93 -5.92
C GLU A 679 17.23 -4.74 -5.95
N GLN A 680 17.71 -3.64 -5.35
CA GLN A 680 19.15 -3.35 -5.27
C GLN A 680 19.92 -4.42 -4.49
N MET A 681 19.35 -4.91 -3.39
CA MET A 681 19.95 -5.97 -2.59
C MET A 681 20.11 -7.26 -3.40
N LEU A 682 19.09 -7.66 -4.16
CA LEU A 682 19.17 -8.84 -5.02
C LEU A 682 20.27 -8.67 -6.08
N ASP A 683 20.26 -7.54 -6.80
CA ASP A 683 21.24 -7.24 -7.84
C ASP A 683 22.69 -7.27 -7.31
N GLU A 684 22.92 -6.73 -6.11
CA GLU A 684 24.24 -6.71 -5.48
C GLU A 684 24.74 -8.14 -5.17
N HIS A 685 23.89 -8.99 -4.58
CA HIS A 685 24.26 -10.36 -4.25
C HIS A 685 24.48 -11.23 -5.50
N VAL A 686 23.67 -11.04 -6.54
CA VAL A 686 23.86 -11.69 -7.85
C VAL A 686 25.20 -11.27 -8.46
N ALA A 687 25.51 -9.97 -8.45
CA ALA A 687 26.78 -9.46 -8.97
C ALA A 687 28.00 -10.00 -8.19
N LEU A 688 27.91 -10.07 -6.86
CA LEU A 688 28.96 -10.65 -6.02
C LEU A 688 29.18 -12.13 -6.32
N GLY A 689 28.10 -12.91 -6.46
CA GLY A 689 28.21 -14.34 -6.74
C GLY A 689 28.73 -14.65 -8.14
N LEU A 690 28.31 -13.88 -9.14
CA LEU A 690 28.88 -13.98 -10.49
C LEU A 690 30.39 -13.64 -10.48
N ASN A 691 30.81 -12.57 -9.81
CA ASN A 691 32.23 -12.22 -9.69
C ASN A 691 33.04 -13.33 -9.01
N ARG A 692 32.52 -13.93 -7.94
CA ARG A 692 33.17 -15.06 -7.29
C ARG A 692 33.23 -16.28 -8.21
N GLY A 693 32.17 -16.53 -8.98
CA GLY A 693 32.15 -17.56 -10.01
C GLY A 693 33.24 -17.38 -11.08
N ILE A 694 33.48 -16.13 -11.51
CA ILE A 694 34.59 -15.80 -12.41
C ILE A 694 35.93 -16.11 -11.75
N ASP A 695 36.13 -15.74 -10.48
CA ASP A 695 37.39 -16.02 -9.77
C ASP A 695 37.70 -17.52 -9.72
N VAL A 696 36.71 -18.36 -9.39
CA VAL A 696 36.87 -19.82 -9.35
C VAL A 696 37.20 -20.37 -10.75
N LEU A 697 36.53 -19.88 -11.78
CA LEU A 697 36.81 -20.27 -13.17
C LEU A 697 38.26 -19.91 -13.56
N ILE A 698 38.70 -18.70 -13.23
CA ILE A 698 40.04 -18.22 -13.57
C ILE A 698 41.12 -18.91 -12.73
N GLU A 699 40.84 -19.23 -11.48
CA GLU A 699 41.71 -20.06 -10.64
C GLU A 699 41.93 -21.44 -11.27
N GLN A 700 40.86 -22.06 -11.78
CA GLN A 700 40.94 -23.34 -12.49
C GLN A 700 41.73 -23.23 -13.81
N VAL A 701 41.55 -22.16 -14.57
CA VAL A 701 42.35 -21.88 -15.77
C VAL A 701 43.83 -21.74 -15.41
N ASN A 702 44.16 -20.99 -14.35
CA ASN A 702 45.53 -20.83 -13.89
C ASN A 702 46.14 -22.16 -13.41
N TYR A 703 45.36 -23.00 -12.73
CA TYR A 703 45.77 -24.35 -12.35
C TYR A 703 46.11 -25.21 -13.58
N PHE A 704 45.26 -25.17 -14.62
CA PHE A 704 45.51 -25.91 -15.85
C PHE A 704 46.76 -25.44 -16.57
N LEU A 705 46.92 -24.12 -16.72
CA LEU A 705 48.12 -23.53 -17.31
C LEU A 705 49.38 -23.88 -16.50
N ALA A 706 49.32 -23.95 -15.17
CA ALA A 706 50.49 -24.29 -14.34
C ALA A 706 50.85 -25.79 -14.36
N THR A 707 49.85 -26.67 -14.44
CA THR A 707 50.04 -28.12 -14.24
C THR A 707 50.22 -28.87 -15.56
N TYR A 708 49.44 -28.52 -16.59
CA TYR A 708 49.46 -29.22 -17.87
C TYR A 708 50.49 -28.65 -18.84
N GLN A 709 50.77 -27.34 -18.78
CA GLN A 709 51.82 -26.74 -19.60
C GLN A 709 53.17 -26.82 -18.90
N ARG A 710 54.03 -27.74 -19.34
CA ARG A 710 55.35 -27.93 -18.70
C ARG A 710 56.30 -26.79 -19.09
N PRO A 711 57.21 -26.36 -18.20
CA PRO A 711 58.19 -25.31 -18.53
C PRO A 711 59.06 -25.57 -19.76
N ASN A 712 59.27 -26.85 -20.10
CA ASN A 712 60.12 -27.27 -21.23
C ASN A 712 59.33 -27.44 -22.54
N GLU A 713 58.01 -27.28 -22.53
CA GLU A 713 57.16 -27.57 -23.69
C GLU A 713 57.29 -26.51 -24.79
N PHE A 714 57.48 -25.25 -24.41
CA PHE A 714 57.82 -24.17 -25.34
C PHE A 714 59.33 -24.03 -25.60
N ASN A 715 60.18 -24.81 -24.91
CA ASN A 715 61.63 -24.78 -25.05
C ASN A 715 62.16 -26.07 -25.69
N VAL A 716 61.77 -26.30 -26.95
CA VAL A 716 62.21 -27.47 -27.72
C VAL A 716 63.59 -27.18 -28.32
N ASN A 717 64.64 -27.77 -27.76
CA ASN A 717 65.98 -27.69 -28.33
C ASN A 717 66.16 -28.67 -29.50
N ASN A 718 66.87 -28.23 -30.55
CA ASN A 718 67.11 -28.93 -31.82
C ASN A 718 67.69 -30.37 -31.67
N ASP A 719 68.26 -30.75 -30.54
CA ASP A 719 68.80 -32.11 -30.30
C ASP A 719 67.71 -33.20 -30.18
N THR A 720 66.47 -32.83 -29.86
CA THR A 720 65.34 -33.79 -29.82
C THR A 720 64.66 -33.97 -31.19
N VAL A 721 64.84 -33.01 -32.09
CA VAL A 721 64.34 -33.04 -33.47
C VAL A 721 65.25 -33.93 -34.33
N THR A 722 66.57 -33.83 -34.15
CA THR A 722 67.54 -34.65 -34.88
C THR A 722 67.64 -36.10 -34.39
N ALA A 723 67.35 -36.37 -33.11
CA ALA A 723 67.30 -37.76 -32.61
C ALA A 723 66.10 -38.56 -33.16
N ASN A 724 64.95 -37.92 -33.40
CA ASN A 724 63.76 -38.58 -33.96
C ASN A 724 63.76 -38.63 -35.51
N LEU A 725 64.67 -37.92 -36.17
CA LEU A 725 64.88 -38.02 -37.63
C LEU A 725 65.67 -39.29 -38.04
N ALA A 726 66.23 -40.03 -37.08
CA ALA A 726 66.85 -41.34 -37.32
C ALA A 726 65.86 -42.51 -37.24
N SER A 727 64.64 -42.29 -36.75
CA SER A 727 63.53 -43.26 -36.76
C SER A 727 62.51 -42.88 -37.82
N HIS A 728 62.14 -43.84 -38.64
CA HIS A 728 61.39 -43.70 -39.89
C HIS A 728 59.89 -43.38 -39.73
N ASP A 729 59.50 -42.48 -38.82
CA ASP A 729 58.10 -42.07 -38.61
C ASP A 729 57.90 -40.56 -38.81
N SER A 730 57.72 -40.17 -40.07
CA SER A 730 57.25 -38.84 -40.48
C SER A 730 55.81 -38.50 -40.04
N GLN A 731 55.12 -39.38 -39.31
CA GLN A 731 53.81 -39.12 -38.68
C GLN A 731 53.90 -38.48 -37.28
N PHE A 732 55.06 -38.52 -36.62
CA PHE A 732 55.24 -37.93 -35.29
C PHE A 732 55.46 -36.41 -35.32
N PHE A 733 55.98 -35.85 -36.41
CA PHE A 733 56.18 -34.41 -36.57
C PHE A 733 54.87 -33.65 -36.84
N ASP A 734 53.94 -34.23 -37.61
CA ASP A 734 52.61 -33.66 -37.84
C ASP A 734 51.73 -33.66 -36.57
N SER A 735 51.95 -34.62 -35.66
CA SER A 735 51.19 -34.72 -34.40
C SER A 735 51.54 -33.66 -33.36
N ARG A 736 52.67 -32.96 -33.51
CA ARG A 736 53.05 -31.82 -32.65
C ARG A 736 52.64 -30.47 -33.24
N LEU A 737 52.09 -30.44 -34.46
CA LEU A 737 51.65 -29.22 -35.13
C LEU A 737 50.17 -28.95 -34.80
N GLY A 738 49.90 -28.61 -33.55
CA GLY A 738 48.55 -28.37 -33.04
C GLY A 738 48.55 -27.60 -31.72
N PRO A 739 47.39 -27.07 -31.28
CA PRO A 739 47.30 -26.41 -29.99
C PRO A 739 47.64 -27.38 -28.85
N THR A 740 48.32 -26.87 -27.84
CA THR A 740 48.78 -27.65 -26.69
C THR A 740 47.60 -28.21 -25.89
N GLU A 741 47.81 -29.34 -25.22
CA GLU A 741 46.80 -29.98 -24.39
C GLU A 741 46.25 -29.03 -23.31
N ALA A 742 47.10 -28.15 -22.76
CA ALA A 742 46.67 -27.12 -21.82
C ALA A 742 45.70 -26.12 -22.48
N ALA A 743 45.97 -25.66 -23.70
CA ALA A 743 45.10 -24.73 -24.42
C ALA A 743 43.74 -25.34 -24.77
N ILE A 744 43.72 -26.62 -25.16
CA ILE A 744 42.49 -27.37 -25.40
C ILE A 744 41.66 -27.48 -24.11
N LYS A 745 42.29 -27.82 -22.97
CA LYS A 745 41.60 -27.91 -21.68
C LYS A 745 41.05 -26.57 -21.20
N VAL A 746 41.83 -25.48 -21.31
CA VAL A 746 41.39 -24.12 -20.95
C VAL A 746 40.17 -23.69 -21.75
N VAL A 747 40.22 -23.83 -23.08
CA VAL A 747 39.09 -23.48 -23.96
C VAL A 747 37.86 -24.35 -23.67
N ASN A 748 38.03 -25.66 -23.47
CA ASN A 748 36.93 -26.56 -23.17
C ASN A 748 36.24 -26.22 -21.84
N THR A 749 37.00 -25.85 -20.82
CA THR A 749 36.45 -25.44 -19.52
C THR A 749 35.72 -24.11 -19.62
N VAL A 750 36.33 -23.07 -20.20
CA VAL A 750 35.67 -21.76 -20.35
C VAL A 750 34.45 -21.86 -21.27
N SER A 751 34.52 -22.65 -22.34
CA SER A 751 33.38 -22.92 -23.24
C SER A 751 32.23 -23.61 -22.52
N SER A 752 32.52 -24.62 -21.69
CA SER A 752 31.51 -25.32 -20.91
C SER A 752 30.79 -24.38 -19.93
N HIS A 753 31.54 -23.56 -19.19
CA HIS A 753 30.94 -22.59 -18.26
C HIS A 753 30.15 -21.49 -18.96
N THR A 754 30.65 -20.98 -20.07
CA THR A 754 29.95 -19.99 -20.91
C THR A 754 28.63 -20.54 -21.48
N LYS A 755 28.60 -21.83 -21.86
CA LYS A 755 27.38 -22.47 -22.38
C LYS A 755 26.33 -22.73 -21.30
N LEU A 756 26.73 -22.95 -20.05
CA LEU A 756 25.80 -23.14 -18.92
C LEU A 756 25.05 -21.86 -18.54
N LEU A 757 25.66 -20.70 -18.78
CA LEU A 757 25.06 -19.39 -18.55
C LEU A 757 24.13 -18.96 -19.70
N ASN A 758 24.35 -19.48 -20.91
CA ASN A 758 23.49 -19.21 -22.06
C ASN A 758 22.09 -19.81 -21.84
N GLY A 759 21.11 -18.96 -21.55
CA GLY A 759 19.70 -19.32 -21.38
C GLY A 759 19.19 -19.26 -19.93
N ASN A 760 20.08 -19.11 -18.95
CA ASN A 760 19.75 -19.00 -17.52
C ASN A 760 19.97 -17.59 -16.96
N THR A 761 20.36 -16.63 -17.79
CA THR A 761 20.70 -15.27 -17.35
C THR A 761 20.34 -14.27 -18.44
N ASP A 762 19.97 -13.07 -18.04
CA ASP A 762 19.68 -11.97 -18.94
C ASP A 762 20.85 -11.64 -19.85
N LYS A 763 20.52 -11.28 -21.10
CA LYS A 763 21.51 -11.00 -22.15
C LYS A 763 22.51 -9.91 -21.75
N THR A 764 22.05 -8.85 -21.07
CA THR A 764 22.89 -7.73 -20.65
C THR A 764 23.89 -8.15 -19.57
N THR A 765 23.43 -8.85 -18.54
CA THR A 765 24.27 -9.38 -17.45
C THR A 765 25.25 -10.42 -17.98
N LEU A 766 24.79 -11.27 -18.89
CA LEU A 766 25.61 -12.25 -19.60
C LEU A 766 26.71 -11.56 -20.44
N ASP A 767 26.39 -10.52 -21.20
CA ASP A 767 27.39 -9.81 -22.02
C ASP A 767 28.51 -9.20 -21.17
N VAL A 768 28.16 -8.57 -20.04
CA VAL A 768 29.13 -8.02 -19.07
C VAL A 768 29.99 -9.14 -18.45
N PHE A 769 29.35 -10.25 -18.05
CA PHE A 769 30.04 -11.41 -17.49
C PHE A 769 31.05 -12.01 -18.48
N LEU A 770 30.63 -12.25 -19.73
CA LEU A 770 31.48 -12.84 -20.76
C LEU A 770 32.64 -11.91 -21.16
N GLN A 771 32.40 -10.59 -21.16
CA GLN A 771 33.45 -9.60 -21.35
C GLN A 771 34.50 -9.68 -20.24
N GLU A 772 34.08 -9.73 -18.97
CA GLU A 772 34.97 -9.80 -17.80
C GLU A 772 35.77 -11.11 -17.77
N VAL A 773 35.12 -12.26 -18.03
CA VAL A 773 35.80 -13.56 -18.16
C VAL A 773 36.90 -13.50 -19.23
N GLY A 774 36.60 -12.90 -20.38
CA GLY A 774 37.58 -12.75 -21.46
C GLY A 774 38.77 -11.86 -21.11
N LEU A 775 38.56 -10.76 -20.38
CA LEU A 775 39.64 -9.90 -19.89
C LEU A 775 40.54 -10.61 -18.86
N ARG A 776 39.94 -11.35 -17.91
CA ARG A 776 40.73 -12.13 -16.93
C ARG A 776 41.45 -13.31 -17.56
N LEU A 777 40.85 -13.93 -18.57
CA LEU A 777 41.49 -14.98 -19.38
C LEU A 777 42.71 -14.40 -20.13
N TYR A 778 42.56 -13.24 -20.78
CA TYR A 778 43.67 -12.52 -21.41
C TYR A 778 44.81 -12.25 -20.42
N SER A 779 44.49 -11.74 -19.22
CA SER A 779 45.48 -11.47 -18.17
C SER A 779 46.18 -12.75 -17.70
N SER A 780 45.45 -13.84 -17.53
CA SER A 780 45.99 -15.13 -17.07
C SER A 780 46.91 -15.76 -18.12
N ILE A 781 46.52 -15.73 -19.39
CA ILE A 781 47.36 -16.19 -20.51
C ILE A 781 48.61 -15.32 -20.63
N GLY A 782 48.47 -13.99 -20.56
CA GLY A 782 49.61 -13.07 -20.62
C GLY A 782 50.62 -13.32 -19.49
N LYS A 783 50.15 -13.47 -18.25
CA LYS A 783 50.99 -13.84 -17.09
C LYS A 783 51.65 -15.20 -17.27
N HIS A 784 50.95 -16.18 -17.84
CA HIS A 784 51.50 -17.50 -18.10
C HIS A 784 52.65 -17.44 -19.12
N ILE A 785 52.45 -16.75 -20.25
CA ILE A 785 53.49 -16.57 -21.28
C ILE A 785 54.72 -15.89 -20.68
N LYS A 786 54.53 -14.83 -19.87
CA LYS A 786 55.61 -14.14 -19.16
C LYS A 786 56.38 -15.04 -18.17
N ARG A 787 55.88 -16.21 -17.80
CA ARG A 787 56.60 -17.16 -16.91
C ARG A 787 57.40 -18.22 -17.67
N GLN A 788 57.08 -18.44 -18.95
CA GLN A 788 57.70 -19.46 -19.78
C GLN A 788 58.97 -18.96 -20.46
N THR A 789 59.82 -19.88 -20.90
CA THR A 789 60.95 -19.59 -21.81
C THR A 789 60.65 -20.21 -23.16
N ILE A 790 60.67 -19.40 -24.23
CA ILE A 790 60.20 -19.83 -25.55
C ILE A 790 61.38 -19.93 -26.51
N ALA A 791 61.58 -21.11 -27.09
CA ALA A 791 62.56 -21.34 -28.14
C ALA A 791 62.09 -20.78 -29.49
N VAL A 792 63.02 -20.23 -30.26
CA VAL A 792 62.77 -19.66 -31.60
C VAL A 792 62.38 -20.76 -32.59
N ASP A 793 63.06 -21.91 -32.51
CA ASP A 793 62.79 -23.09 -33.33
C ASP A 793 61.77 -23.99 -32.63
N GLY A 794 60.65 -24.29 -33.31
CA GLY A 794 59.59 -25.20 -32.82
C GLY A 794 58.69 -24.62 -31.71
N GLY A 795 59.25 -23.96 -30.70
CA GLY A 795 58.51 -23.38 -29.56
C GLY A 795 57.61 -22.20 -29.94
N ALA A 796 58.10 -21.31 -30.80
CA ALA A 796 57.32 -20.18 -31.32
C ALA A 796 56.08 -20.63 -32.12
N VAL A 797 56.19 -21.73 -32.88
CA VAL A 797 55.09 -22.28 -33.68
C VAL A 797 53.96 -22.81 -32.79
N LEU A 798 54.31 -23.49 -31.68
CA LEU A 798 53.36 -23.98 -30.68
C LEU A 798 52.61 -22.85 -29.96
N LEU A 799 53.33 -21.78 -29.60
CA LEU A 799 52.74 -20.59 -28.99
C LEU A 799 51.76 -19.90 -29.94
N ILE A 800 52.11 -19.80 -31.22
CA ILE A 800 51.23 -19.23 -32.26
C ILE A 800 49.97 -20.10 -32.44
N SER A 801 50.08 -21.43 -32.43
CA SER A 801 48.90 -22.30 -32.50
C SER A 801 47.97 -22.11 -31.29
N ASP A 802 48.51 -21.98 -30.08
CA ASP A 802 47.71 -21.75 -28.87
C ASP A 802 47.00 -20.40 -28.91
N LEU A 803 47.70 -19.33 -29.27
CA LEU A 803 47.13 -17.99 -29.33
C LEU A 803 46.12 -17.83 -30.46
N ASN A 804 46.32 -18.49 -31.60
CA ASN A 804 45.32 -18.58 -32.66
C ASN A 804 44.08 -19.37 -32.20
N TYR A 805 44.26 -20.42 -31.41
CA TYR A 805 43.17 -21.20 -30.86
C TYR A 805 42.33 -20.38 -29.85
N TYR A 806 42.98 -19.63 -28.95
CA TYR A 806 42.29 -18.70 -28.06
C TYR A 806 41.59 -17.57 -28.81
N TYR A 807 42.22 -16.99 -29.84
CA TYR A 807 41.61 -15.94 -30.67
C TYR A 807 40.33 -16.44 -31.35
N ARG A 808 40.39 -17.62 -32.00
CA ARG A 808 39.22 -18.25 -32.65
C ARG A 808 38.11 -18.57 -31.66
N PHE A 809 38.47 -19.00 -30.45
CA PHE A 809 37.51 -19.25 -29.39
C PHE A 809 36.76 -17.98 -28.99
N VAL A 810 37.46 -16.86 -28.79
CA VAL A 810 36.85 -15.57 -28.43
C VAL A 810 35.95 -15.05 -29.55
N GLU A 811 36.40 -15.15 -30.80
CA GLU A 811 35.64 -14.73 -31.98
C GLU A 811 34.36 -15.56 -32.19
N THR A 812 34.47 -16.88 -32.09
CA THR A 812 33.38 -17.79 -32.48
C THR A 812 32.41 -18.08 -31.33
N SER A 813 32.95 -18.29 -30.11
CA SER A 813 32.20 -18.79 -28.96
C SER A 813 31.74 -17.68 -28.01
N LEU A 814 32.61 -16.74 -27.65
CA LEU A 814 32.27 -15.62 -26.76
C LEU A 814 31.55 -14.49 -27.50
N ARG A 815 31.87 -14.28 -28.79
CA ARG A 815 31.25 -13.27 -29.68
C ARG A 815 31.27 -11.83 -29.16
N GLN A 816 32.19 -11.52 -28.25
CA GLN A 816 32.36 -10.17 -27.69
C GLN A 816 33.32 -9.35 -28.54
N ARG A 817 32.79 -8.37 -29.30
CA ARG A 817 33.58 -7.45 -30.13
C ARG A 817 34.68 -6.67 -29.38
N PRO A 818 34.48 -6.22 -28.13
CA PRO A 818 35.49 -5.46 -27.39
C PRO A 818 36.76 -6.25 -27.06
N LEU A 819 36.69 -7.59 -27.03
CA LEU A 819 37.79 -8.47 -26.65
C LEU A 819 38.73 -8.81 -27.82
N LEU A 820 38.23 -8.76 -29.06
CA LEU A 820 39.01 -9.16 -30.24
C LEU A 820 40.34 -8.43 -30.38
N PRO A 821 40.43 -7.10 -30.15
CA PRO A 821 41.70 -6.39 -30.21
C PRO A 821 42.75 -6.88 -29.21
N TYR A 822 42.34 -7.32 -28.01
CA TYR A 822 43.25 -7.82 -26.98
C TYR A 822 43.90 -9.14 -27.40
N PHE A 823 43.11 -10.08 -27.91
CA PHE A 823 43.62 -11.38 -28.38
C PHE A 823 44.33 -11.26 -29.74
N ALA A 824 43.95 -10.29 -30.59
CA ALA A 824 44.71 -9.95 -31.78
C ALA A 824 46.11 -9.46 -31.40
N ALA A 825 46.24 -8.57 -30.40
CA ALA A 825 47.53 -8.10 -29.93
C ALA A 825 48.42 -9.25 -29.41
N LEU A 826 47.87 -10.22 -28.66
CA LEU A 826 48.66 -11.41 -28.27
C LEU A 826 49.13 -12.22 -29.47
N ARG A 827 48.31 -12.39 -30.51
CA ARG A 827 48.70 -13.08 -31.74
C ARG A 827 49.85 -12.35 -32.46
N GLU A 828 49.81 -11.03 -32.51
CA GLU A 828 50.91 -10.24 -33.09
C GLU A 828 52.19 -10.32 -32.22
N ILE A 829 52.06 -10.36 -30.88
CA ILE A 829 53.19 -10.62 -29.97
C ILE A 829 53.80 -12.01 -30.23
N ALA A 830 52.98 -13.02 -30.51
CA ALA A 830 53.46 -14.37 -30.84
C ALA A 830 54.37 -14.40 -32.07
N GLN A 831 54.08 -13.57 -33.08
CA GLN A 831 54.88 -13.48 -34.30
C GLN A 831 56.30 -12.97 -34.05
N LEU A 832 56.52 -12.19 -32.98
CA LEU A 832 57.86 -11.70 -32.61
C LEU A 832 58.81 -12.83 -32.22
N TYR A 833 58.30 -13.98 -31.79
CA TYR A 833 59.12 -15.14 -31.42
C TYR A 833 59.62 -15.93 -32.64
N LEU A 834 59.05 -15.72 -33.83
CA LEU A 834 59.44 -16.39 -35.07
C LEU A 834 60.66 -15.73 -35.75
N ILE A 835 60.96 -14.47 -35.42
CA ILE A 835 62.06 -13.73 -36.04
C ILE A 835 63.40 -14.33 -35.59
N ASP A 836 64.24 -14.74 -36.54
CA ASP A 836 65.58 -15.30 -36.31
C ASP A 836 66.52 -14.27 -35.64
N ALA A 837 67.46 -14.75 -34.84
CA ALA A 837 68.43 -13.93 -34.11
C ALA A 837 69.27 -13.03 -35.04
N LYS A 838 69.45 -13.42 -36.31
CA LYS A 838 70.17 -12.63 -37.33
C LYS A 838 69.44 -11.33 -37.71
N SER A 839 68.13 -11.30 -37.54
CA SER A 839 67.26 -10.14 -37.82
C SER A 839 66.78 -9.45 -36.54
N ALA A 840 67.58 -9.51 -35.47
CA ALA A 840 67.31 -8.88 -34.17
C ALA A 840 66.84 -7.41 -34.24
N ARG A 841 67.37 -6.64 -35.20
CA ARG A 841 66.99 -5.23 -35.40
C ARG A 841 65.52 -5.05 -35.80
N GLU A 842 64.95 -6.02 -36.51
CA GLU A 842 63.55 -5.98 -36.95
C GLU A 842 62.59 -6.13 -35.77
N ILE A 843 62.95 -6.91 -34.76
CA ILE A 843 62.17 -7.06 -33.52
C ILE A 843 61.96 -5.69 -32.86
N GLY A 844 63.04 -4.90 -32.72
CA GLY A 844 62.95 -3.56 -32.11
C GLY A 844 62.14 -2.55 -32.94
N ILE A 845 62.18 -2.64 -34.27
CA ILE A 845 61.34 -1.80 -35.16
C ILE A 845 59.87 -2.16 -34.97
N VAL A 846 59.53 -3.45 -34.95
CA VAL A 846 58.14 -3.91 -34.74
C VAL A 846 57.63 -3.54 -33.35
N MET A 847 58.48 -3.56 -32.33
CA MET A 847 58.13 -3.12 -30.97
C MET A 847 57.82 -1.62 -30.88
N SER A 848 58.49 -0.79 -31.69
CA SER A 848 58.24 0.66 -31.73
C SER A 848 56.92 1.04 -32.42
N ASP A 849 56.32 0.12 -33.19
CA ASP A 849 55.06 0.31 -33.93
C ASP A 849 53.83 -0.10 -33.10
N VAL A 850 53.62 0.60 -31.98
CA VAL A 850 52.59 0.29 -30.98
C VAL A 850 51.16 0.50 -31.50
N VAL A 851 50.97 1.49 -32.38
CA VAL A 851 49.64 1.93 -32.82
C VAL A 851 49.10 1.07 -33.96
N GLN A 852 49.91 0.69 -34.95
CA GLN A 852 49.42 -0.08 -36.11
C GLN A 852 49.32 -1.58 -35.82
N LYS A 853 50.18 -2.14 -34.97
CA LYS A 853 50.26 -3.59 -34.74
C LYS A 853 49.60 -4.07 -33.46
N PHE A 854 49.65 -3.29 -32.38
CA PHE A 854 49.10 -3.70 -31.07
C PHE A 854 47.85 -2.91 -30.67
N ALA A 855 47.23 -2.19 -31.62
CA ALA A 855 46.01 -1.39 -31.46
C ALA A 855 46.04 -0.40 -30.29
N GLY A 856 47.23 -0.01 -29.81
CA GLY A 856 47.42 0.85 -28.64
C GLY A 856 47.10 0.20 -27.28
N ILE A 857 46.89 -1.12 -27.23
CA ILE A 857 46.48 -1.86 -26.02
C ILE A 857 47.69 -2.28 -25.18
N VAL A 858 48.80 -2.65 -25.84
CA VAL A 858 50.03 -3.14 -25.20
C VAL A 858 51.12 -2.10 -25.43
N THR A 859 51.76 -1.61 -24.37
CA THR A 859 52.84 -0.64 -24.49
C THR A 859 54.14 -1.29 -24.98
N ALA A 860 55.07 -0.50 -25.51
CA ALA A 860 56.37 -1.02 -25.93
C ALA A 860 57.16 -1.69 -24.78
N GLU A 861 56.96 -1.20 -23.55
CA GLU A 861 57.53 -1.78 -22.32
C GLU A 861 56.91 -3.14 -22.01
N ASP A 862 55.59 -3.28 -22.13
CA ASP A 862 54.90 -4.56 -21.96
C ASP A 862 55.36 -5.58 -23.00
N VAL A 863 55.54 -5.18 -24.26
CA VAL A 863 56.05 -6.05 -25.33
C VAL A 863 57.48 -6.52 -25.00
N LEU A 864 58.31 -5.63 -24.45
CA LEU A 864 59.67 -6.00 -24.02
C LEU A 864 59.64 -7.11 -22.96
N GLU A 865 58.72 -7.06 -21.98
CA GLU A 865 58.59 -8.12 -20.97
C GLU A 865 58.27 -9.49 -21.57
N TYR A 866 57.53 -9.53 -22.69
CA TYR A 866 57.30 -10.76 -23.43
C TYR A 866 58.59 -11.18 -24.17
N VAL A 867 59.20 -10.30 -24.96
CA VAL A 867 60.38 -10.64 -25.77
C VAL A 867 61.58 -11.09 -24.91
N GLN A 868 61.70 -10.58 -23.67
CA GLN A 868 62.70 -11.04 -22.69
C GLN A 868 62.65 -12.55 -22.39
N ARG A 869 61.53 -13.21 -22.68
CA ARG A 869 61.29 -14.64 -22.45
C ARG A 869 61.77 -15.54 -23.59
N ARG A 870 62.32 -14.96 -24.65
CA ARG A 870 63.00 -15.72 -25.70
C ARG A 870 64.22 -16.46 -25.16
N ALA A 871 64.41 -17.71 -25.57
CA ALA A 871 65.55 -18.53 -25.15
C ALA A 871 66.91 -17.93 -25.59
N ASP A 872 66.94 -17.21 -26.71
CA ASP A 872 68.12 -16.53 -27.29
C ASP A 872 68.24 -15.06 -26.85
N TRP A 873 67.44 -14.59 -25.89
CA TRP A 873 67.36 -13.18 -25.50
C TRP A 873 68.72 -12.55 -25.21
N ILE A 874 69.63 -13.26 -24.52
CA ILE A 874 70.96 -12.75 -24.16
C ILE A 874 71.78 -12.34 -25.41
N LEU A 875 71.59 -13.03 -26.54
CA LEU A 875 72.29 -12.76 -27.79
C LEU A 875 71.67 -11.58 -28.55
N VAL A 876 70.35 -11.45 -28.49
CA VAL A 876 69.55 -10.52 -29.28
C VAL A 876 69.31 -9.18 -28.56
N LYS A 877 69.44 -9.18 -27.22
CA LYS A 877 69.17 -8.04 -26.31
C LYS A 877 69.80 -6.73 -26.79
N ARG A 878 71.10 -6.75 -27.11
CA ARG A 878 71.85 -5.53 -27.47
C ARG A 878 71.30 -4.86 -28.73
N ASP A 879 70.96 -5.66 -29.73
CA ASP A 879 70.55 -5.16 -31.03
C ASP A 879 69.06 -4.74 -31.02
N VAL A 880 68.24 -5.37 -30.17
CA VAL A 880 66.84 -4.95 -29.89
C VAL A 880 66.78 -3.66 -29.07
N GLU A 881 67.51 -3.57 -27.95
CA GLU A 881 67.55 -2.36 -27.12
C GLU A 881 68.09 -1.16 -27.90
N LYS A 882 69.09 -1.37 -28.77
CA LYS A 882 69.60 -0.33 -29.68
C LYS A 882 68.54 0.14 -30.68
N ALA A 883 67.69 -0.75 -31.18
CA ALA A 883 66.63 -0.40 -32.12
C ALA A 883 65.42 0.27 -31.45
N VAL A 884 65.11 -0.09 -30.20
CA VAL A 884 63.97 0.47 -29.42
C VAL A 884 64.32 1.81 -28.77
N TYR A 885 65.50 1.92 -28.16
CA TYR A 885 65.92 3.10 -27.37
C TYR A 885 66.95 3.98 -28.07
N GLY A 886 67.48 3.56 -29.23
CA GLY A 886 68.47 4.33 -30.01
C GLY A 886 69.87 4.38 -29.40
N LEU A 887 70.15 3.65 -28.31
CA LEU A 887 71.41 3.71 -27.58
C LEU A 887 72.36 2.58 -28.01
N GLY A 888 73.36 2.91 -28.83
CA GLY A 888 74.50 2.03 -29.09
C GLY A 888 75.71 2.40 -28.24
N LEU A 889 76.36 1.41 -27.61
CA LEU A 889 77.68 1.59 -26.96
C LEU A 889 78.80 2.03 -27.92
N THR A 890 78.55 1.98 -29.24
CA THR A 890 79.41 2.56 -30.28
C THR A 890 79.37 4.09 -30.34
N ASP A 891 78.37 4.71 -29.72
CA ASP A 891 78.16 6.16 -29.78
C ASP A 891 78.74 6.86 -28.53
N CYS A 892 79.28 6.07 -27.59
CA CYS A 892 80.14 6.55 -26.50
C CYS A 892 81.62 6.35 -26.87
N LEU A 893 82.13 7.14 -27.81
CA LEU A 893 83.57 7.42 -27.86
C LEU A 893 83.90 8.35 -26.69
N VAL A 894 84.44 7.78 -25.61
CA VAL A 894 85.18 8.59 -24.62
C VAL A 894 86.46 9.05 -25.32
N MET A 895 86.61 10.37 -25.46
CA MET A 895 87.81 11.02 -25.99
C MET A 895 89.00 10.81 -25.05
#